data_AF-A0A923BJF0-F1
#
_entry.id   AF-A0A923BJF0-F1
#
_cell.length_a   1.000
_cell.length_b   1.000
_cell.length_c   1.000
_cell.angle_alpha   90.00
_cell.angle_beta   90.00
_cell.angle_gamma   90.00
#
_symmetry.space_group_name_H-M   'P 1'
#
loop_
_entity.id
_entity.type
_entity.pdbx_description
1 polymer ?
#
loop_
_entity_poly.entity_id
_entity_poly.type
_entity_poly.pdbx_seq_one_letter_code
_entity_poly.pdbx_strand_id
1 'polypeptide(L)'
;MPTPLLRLFLAAWMALAMLPSASRADEAKVEPSAPPLSKEYLEKWTPGGNRNDPGLPYPQVTASFQTEDDDDWRDGRWQQTQKGPAVAHSTLLPDYEVGPKMTAVDAGGGAWLLYDLEAGSFVAAVTGGELRTDEARFGMLNRPLVAGDVAFYVPAERAWRKTLADAAIDRASIDHQGRYLHDDRVLLATTVDGVEALESALPCDAAGVVLREIEIGAHDEPLWLAVATADEAEVLDDGRRATWRDRHGVGHVVELAAATPGVRLEREGTAVLVKWPEAKEAASARLRYSPSEAKPQAEGDTAGELSTALPSLATLKTPGGRRWGEPLVTQGVLAAKSEQPYVVDRIPPPRENPFGALFYIAGLDFFPNGDAAVCTVHGDVWIVRGLDAELKHVTWQRFATGLYQPLGLEVVDGKVIVLGRDQLTRLHDENDNGEADFYESFNHDLIIHGLPHAYAMRLERTPDGSFVFLCSGEGPHGSSLLKVSPDGEQLEVLARGFRHPFGIGAGPNGEITAADNEGNWVPSSKIDLITPGGFYGFLGGAAEQGDNPDPLRPLCYIPKVADNSSGGQFWHTSEAWGPYHRGGMFHFSWGRCTLHAVLEQHAGDVRQAATVEVPGVLLEAGPGEAEFSPRDGQLYVVGLDGWQTAATVDGSLERIRYTGKLALLPSSFAAYADGIELKFDVPLDPASLVRPGGVRVEQWNYQWSSTYGSYHYSVKEPERVGHDQLDVQAATLSNDGKTLLLRVDGLQPVDQIQVSLDVTTAAGEPVKANVYGTINGLVERSDVRLASAEAPATLRQLLAKDNLVAWCIVPFDAKRRGPEERAAMLERLGIKRVAYDWREEHVPQFDEELEAYKKHGIDLHAFWTPVNTATPLEEPHWPLILDLAKRHDVRPELWVMLNDALVTSLPEEERAVRAAEILAPAARAAAEQGCKIGLYNHGGWFGEPDRQIAIISALKALGVDNVGIVYNFHHGHEHMADFPALAKRMAPYLMTVNVNGMRAGGPKILSFGEGDDGGAAERRMLEALTAAGYSGPIGILGHREERDVEECLREGLDGMKSAAGIP
;
A
#
# COMPACT_ATOMS: atom_id res chain seq x y z
N MET A 1 -3.42 58.69 39.47
CA MET A 1 -4.88 58.74 39.25
C MET A 1 -5.23 57.78 38.12
N PRO A 2 -6.35 57.07 38.24
CA PRO A 2 -6.41 55.65 37.87
C PRO A 2 -7.30 55.36 36.66
N THR A 3 -7.02 54.24 36.00
CA THR A 3 -7.97 53.16 35.62
C THR A 3 -9.46 53.51 35.73
N PRO A 4 -10.21 53.46 34.61
CA PRO A 4 -11.02 52.25 34.40
C PRO A 4 -11.02 51.71 32.95
N LEU A 5 -10.72 52.51 31.92
CA LEU A 5 -10.90 52.11 30.51
C LEU A 5 -9.91 51.07 30.02
N LEU A 6 -8.62 51.15 30.41
CA LEU A 6 -7.62 50.16 30.01
C LEU A 6 -7.81 48.82 30.75
N ARG A 7 -8.38 48.86 31.97
CA ARG A 7 -8.76 47.62 32.70
C ARG A 7 -10.08 47.04 32.18
N LEU A 8 -11.01 47.85 31.69
CA LEU A 8 -12.22 47.37 31.00
C LEU A 8 -11.89 46.77 29.63
N PHE A 9 -10.93 47.33 28.89
CA PHE A 9 -10.46 46.73 27.63
C PHE A 9 -9.66 45.44 27.87
N LEU A 10 -8.73 45.41 28.84
CA LEU A 10 -8.04 44.17 29.18
C LEU A 10 -8.97 43.11 29.80
N ALA A 11 -9.96 43.51 30.60
CA ALA A 11 -10.92 42.58 31.18
C ALA A 11 -11.98 42.10 30.17
N ALA A 12 -12.39 42.92 29.19
CA ALA A 12 -13.26 42.48 28.10
C ALA A 12 -12.51 41.58 27.11
N TRP A 13 -11.22 41.84 26.87
CA TRP A 13 -10.38 40.98 26.04
C TRP A 13 -10.01 39.67 26.77
N MET A 14 -9.71 39.72 28.07
CA MET A 14 -9.55 38.51 28.89
C MET A 14 -10.87 37.76 29.12
N ALA A 15 -12.04 38.43 29.13
CA ALA A 15 -13.33 37.75 29.25
C ALA A 15 -13.83 37.16 27.92
N LEU A 16 -13.48 37.73 26.77
CA LEU A 16 -13.70 37.11 25.45
C LEU A 16 -12.69 35.99 25.17
N ALA A 17 -11.44 36.12 25.63
CA ALA A 17 -10.42 35.07 25.57
C ALA A 17 -10.57 33.99 26.67
N MET A 18 -11.57 34.11 27.55
CA MET A 18 -11.94 33.11 28.56
C MET A 18 -13.35 32.55 28.37
N LEU A 19 -13.97 32.77 27.21
CA LEU A 19 -15.03 31.85 26.78
C LEU A 19 -14.32 30.58 26.31
N PRO A 20 -14.50 29.43 27.00
CA PRO A 20 -13.95 28.19 26.49
C PRO A 20 -14.58 27.96 25.13
N SER A 21 -13.76 27.80 24.09
CA SER A 21 -14.16 26.95 22.97
C SER A 21 -14.42 25.58 23.60
N ALA A 22 -15.67 25.26 23.86
CA ALA A 22 -16.06 23.96 24.37
C ALA A 22 -15.86 22.94 23.25
N SER A 23 -14.62 22.58 23.00
CA SER A 23 -14.30 21.26 22.47
C SER A 23 -14.57 20.25 23.60
N ARG A 24 -15.05 19.05 23.26
CA ARG A 24 -15.28 17.94 24.21
C ARG A 24 -14.02 17.61 25.06
N ALA A 25 -12.84 18.12 24.71
CA ALA A 25 -11.58 17.91 25.44
C ALA A 25 -11.58 18.51 26.87
N ASP A 26 -12.32 19.59 27.15
CA ASP A 26 -12.26 20.29 28.45
C ASP A 26 -13.20 19.70 29.53
N GLU A 27 -14.19 18.88 29.17
CA GLU A 27 -15.12 18.27 30.14
C GLU A 27 -14.80 16.80 30.50
N ALA A 28 -13.89 16.15 29.77
CA ALA A 28 -13.39 14.83 30.13
C ALA A 28 -12.39 14.95 31.29
N LYS A 29 -12.89 14.92 32.53
CA LYS A 29 -12.05 14.58 33.68
C LYS A 29 -11.41 13.21 33.43
N VAL A 30 -10.14 13.26 33.06
CA VAL A 30 -9.23 12.15 32.82
C VAL A 30 -9.20 11.22 34.04
N GLU A 31 -9.82 10.05 33.91
CA GLU A 31 -9.23 8.86 34.49
C GLU A 31 -8.16 8.36 33.52
N PRO A 32 -6.88 8.27 33.93
CA PRO A 32 -5.83 7.75 33.08
C PRO A 32 -6.09 6.26 32.87
N SER A 33 -6.08 5.83 31.60
CA SER A 33 -6.28 4.46 31.13
C SER A 33 -7.68 3.88 31.42
N ALA A 34 -8.39 3.50 30.36
CA ALA A 34 -9.22 2.31 30.49
C ALA A 34 -8.28 1.17 30.93
N PRO A 35 -8.55 0.47 32.05
CA PRO A 35 -7.75 -0.69 32.43
C PRO A 35 -7.77 -1.70 31.27
N PRO A 36 -6.72 -2.54 31.11
CA PRO A 36 -6.75 -3.64 30.16
C PRO A 36 -8.06 -4.41 30.33
N LEU A 37 -8.73 -4.70 29.20
CA LEU A 37 -10.07 -5.29 29.16
C LEU A 37 -10.16 -6.41 30.19
N SER A 38 -10.94 -6.19 31.24
CA SER A 38 -10.94 -7.09 32.39
C SER A 38 -11.44 -8.48 31.96
N LYS A 39 -11.02 -9.53 32.67
CA LYS A 39 -11.56 -10.88 32.46
C LYS A 39 -13.09 -10.89 32.49
N GLU A 40 -13.68 -10.01 33.30
CA GLU A 40 -15.12 -9.82 33.42
C GLU A 40 -15.76 -9.09 32.20
N TYR A 41 -14.99 -8.26 31.48
CA TYR A 41 -15.38 -7.62 30.22
C TYR A 41 -15.40 -8.64 29.07
N LEU A 42 -14.38 -9.52 29.00
CA LEU A 42 -14.29 -10.58 27.99
C LEU A 42 -15.34 -11.71 28.22
N GLU A 43 -15.75 -11.94 29.47
CA GLU A 43 -16.69 -13.00 29.84
C GLU A 43 -18.18 -12.65 29.63
N LYS A 44 -18.53 -11.39 29.34
CA LYS A 44 -19.94 -10.90 29.30
C LYS A 44 -20.39 -10.30 27.96
N TRP A 45 -19.71 -10.59 26.85
CA TRP A 45 -19.83 -9.82 25.58
C TRP A 45 -20.75 -10.47 24.50
N THR A 46 -21.70 -9.72 23.91
CA THR A 46 -22.39 -10.07 22.62
C THR A 46 -22.18 -8.99 21.54
N PRO A 47 -22.02 -9.41 20.26
CA PRO A 47 -22.06 -8.57 19.05
C PRO A 47 -23.32 -8.66 18.16
N GLY A 48 -23.48 -7.63 17.32
CA GLY A 48 -23.97 -7.71 15.95
C GLY A 48 -25.45 -8.00 15.70
N GLY A 49 -26.27 -6.95 15.65
CA GLY A 49 -27.69 -6.99 15.27
C GLY A 49 -28.38 -5.70 15.69
N ASN A 50 -29.49 -5.33 15.02
CA ASN A 50 -30.21 -4.08 15.24
C ASN A 50 -30.37 -3.81 16.75
N ARG A 51 -29.83 -2.68 17.24
CA ARG A 51 -29.92 -2.12 18.61
C ARG A 51 -30.58 -3.02 19.66
N ASN A 52 -29.81 -3.41 20.69
CA ASN A 52 -30.32 -3.75 22.03
C ASN A 52 -31.37 -4.88 22.10
N ASP A 53 -31.00 -6.14 21.83
CA ASP A 53 -31.77 -7.28 22.35
C ASP A 53 -31.16 -7.79 23.67
N PRO A 54 -31.72 -7.41 24.84
CA PRO A 54 -31.26 -7.86 26.15
C PRO A 54 -31.59 -9.34 26.46
N GLY A 55 -32.32 -10.03 25.58
CA GLY A 55 -32.68 -11.44 25.72
C GLY A 55 -31.61 -12.44 25.24
N LEU A 56 -30.50 -11.96 24.68
CA LEU A 56 -29.43 -12.80 24.15
C LEU A 56 -28.47 -13.30 25.25
N PRO A 57 -27.88 -14.50 25.09
CA PRO A 57 -27.07 -15.16 26.13
C PRO A 57 -25.76 -14.45 26.49
N TYR A 58 -25.40 -13.37 25.80
CA TYR A 58 -24.35 -12.46 26.23
C TYR A 58 -24.84 -11.01 26.05
N PRO A 59 -24.72 -10.09 27.02
CA PRO A 59 -25.23 -8.72 26.89
C PRO A 59 -24.22 -7.74 26.24
N GLN A 60 -24.70 -6.68 25.59
CA GLN A 60 -23.87 -5.56 25.14
C GLN A 60 -23.55 -4.63 26.32
N VAL A 61 -22.27 -4.42 26.64
CA VAL A 61 -21.84 -3.22 27.38
C VAL A 61 -21.04 -2.37 26.41
N THR A 62 -21.71 -1.38 25.84
CA THR A 62 -21.12 -0.41 24.91
C THR A 62 -20.29 0.59 25.68
N ALA A 63 -19.04 0.81 25.26
CA ALA A 63 -18.40 2.08 25.57
C ALA A 63 -19.22 3.21 24.90
N SER A 64 -19.30 4.40 25.49
CA SER A 64 -20.20 5.46 25.04
C SER A 64 -20.02 5.80 23.55
N PHE A 65 -18.79 5.76 23.04
CA PHE A 65 -18.47 6.03 21.63
C PHE A 65 -19.10 5.05 20.64
N GLN A 66 -19.43 3.83 21.07
CA GLN A 66 -20.00 2.79 20.19
C GLN A 66 -21.50 2.99 19.92
N THR A 67 -22.15 3.90 20.65
CA THR A 67 -23.58 4.22 20.48
C THR A 67 -23.82 5.55 19.79
N GLU A 68 -22.76 6.28 19.44
CA GLU A 68 -22.87 7.61 18.83
C GLU A 68 -23.37 7.51 17.39
N ASP A 69 -24.20 8.48 16.99
CA ASP A 69 -24.74 8.62 15.64
C ASP A 69 -24.44 10.01 15.05
N ASP A 70 -24.82 10.30 13.81
CA ASP A 70 -24.41 11.55 13.13
C ASP A 70 -24.78 12.84 13.88
N ASP A 71 -25.80 12.83 14.74
CA ASP A 71 -26.20 14.01 15.52
C ASP A 71 -25.22 14.31 16.66
N ASP A 72 -24.51 13.30 17.18
CA ASP A 72 -23.45 13.48 18.18
C ASP A 72 -22.21 14.19 17.62
N TRP A 73 -22.12 14.32 16.29
CA TRP A 73 -20.94 14.75 15.55
C TRP A 73 -21.19 15.98 14.69
N ARG A 74 -21.78 17.03 15.27
CA ARG A 74 -21.99 18.33 14.61
C ARG A 74 -20.98 19.37 15.10
N ASP A 75 -20.19 19.91 14.18
CA ASP A 75 -19.12 20.88 14.47
C ASP A 75 -18.91 21.83 13.28
N GLY A 76 -19.13 23.13 13.52
CA GLY A 76 -19.02 24.19 12.53
C GLY A 76 -17.63 24.84 12.42
N ARG A 77 -16.59 24.31 13.08
CA ARG A 77 -15.23 24.91 13.05
C ARG A 77 -14.66 25.03 11.64
N TRP A 78 -15.00 24.10 10.73
CA TRP A 78 -14.52 24.18 9.34
C TRP A 78 -14.95 25.48 8.63
N GLN A 79 -16.10 26.06 8.99
CA GLN A 79 -16.55 27.35 8.45
C GLN A 79 -15.54 28.47 8.71
N GLN A 80 -14.82 28.40 9.85
CA GLN A 80 -13.90 29.44 10.32
C GLN A 80 -12.46 29.26 9.79
N THR A 81 -12.18 28.16 9.09
CA THR A 81 -10.85 27.89 8.52
C THR A 81 -10.53 28.81 7.35
N GLN A 82 -9.29 29.29 7.26
CA GLN A 82 -8.78 29.98 6.08
C GLN A 82 -8.41 28.94 5.01
N LYS A 83 -9.24 28.83 3.96
CA LYS A 83 -9.15 27.76 2.94
C LYS A 83 -8.25 28.08 1.74
N GLY A 84 -7.74 29.30 1.66
CA GLY A 84 -7.01 29.80 0.49
C GLY A 84 -7.94 30.40 -0.58
N PRO A 85 -7.40 30.84 -1.73
CA PRO A 85 -8.17 31.53 -2.77
C PRO A 85 -9.03 30.58 -3.64
N ALA A 86 -8.84 29.27 -3.50
CA ALA A 86 -9.62 28.25 -4.20
C ALA A 86 -9.86 27.02 -3.33
N VAL A 87 -11.05 26.42 -3.43
CA VAL A 87 -11.44 25.21 -2.72
C VAL A 87 -12.05 24.21 -3.69
N ALA A 88 -11.44 23.03 -3.80
CA ALA A 88 -11.98 21.91 -4.57
C ALA A 88 -13.08 21.20 -3.74
N HIS A 89 -14.28 21.06 -4.31
CA HIS A 89 -15.41 20.35 -3.71
C HIS A 89 -16.53 20.09 -4.73
N SER A 90 -17.42 19.13 -4.49
CA SER A 90 -18.75 19.10 -5.14
C SER A 90 -19.70 20.15 -4.53
N THR A 91 -19.61 21.40 -4.95
CA THR A 91 -20.36 22.52 -4.33
C THR A 91 -21.86 22.44 -4.65
N LEU A 92 -22.73 22.92 -3.75
CA LEU A 92 -24.15 23.17 -4.00
C LEU A 92 -24.34 24.59 -4.51
N LEU A 93 -25.16 24.74 -5.54
CA LEU A 93 -25.67 26.02 -6.02
C LEU A 93 -27.21 25.92 -6.05
N PRO A 94 -27.96 26.67 -5.22
CA PRO A 94 -29.42 26.52 -5.13
C PRO A 94 -30.09 26.72 -6.48
N ASP A 95 -31.08 25.89 -6.81
CA ASP A 95 -31.83 25.91 -8.09
C ASP A 95 -31.01 25.54 -9.36
N TYR A 96 -29.71 25.27 -9.24
CA TYR A 96 -28.84 24.94 -10.37
C TYR A 96 -28.13 23.61 -10.15
N GLU A 97 -27.95 22.85 -11.23
CA GLU A 97 -27.20 21.60 -11.21
C GLU A 97 -25.73 21.91 -11.55
N VAL A 98 -24.79 21.46 -10.73
CA VAL A 98 -23.36 21.61 -10.97
C VAL A 98 -22.68 20.25 -10.91
N GLY A 99 -21.56 20.11 -11.61
CA GLY A 99 -20.85 18.86 -11.71
C GLY A 99 -20.28 18.34 -10.37
N PRO A 100 -19.81 17.08 -10.35
CA PRO A 100 -19.26 16.47 -9.15
C PRO A 100 -17.88 17.02 -8.77
N LYS A 101 -17.17 17.70 -9.68
CA LYS A 101 -15.79 18.17 -9.53
C LYS A 101 -15.68 19.67 -9.71
N MET A 102 -15.98 20.43 -8.67
CA MET A 102 -15.88 21.88 -8.72
C MET A 102 -14.63 22.38 -8.02
N THR A 103 -14.07 23.48 -8.53
CA THR A 103 -13.20 24.38 -7.77
C THR A 103 -13.93 25.71 -7.59
N ALA A 104 -14.28 26.05 -6.36
CA ALA A 104 -14.82 27.36 -6.00
C ALA A 104 -13.67 28.34 -5.79
N VAL A 105 -13.62 29.40 -6.60
CA VAL A 105 -12.59 30.45 -6.56
C VAL A 105 -13.18 31.69 -5.90
N ASP A 106 -12.51 32.18 -4.86
CA ASP A 106 -12.84 33.44 -4.20
C ASP A 106 -12.27 34.61 -5.04
N ALA A 107 -13.15 35.45 -5.57
CA ALA A 107 -12.76 36.65 -6.32
C ALA A 107 -12.83 37.91 -5.45
N GLY A 108 -13.00 37.80 -4.13
CA GLY A 108 -13.14 38.91 -3.22
C GLY A 108 -14.50 39.62 -3.32
N GLY A 109 -14.79 40.54 -2.39
CA GLY A 109 -16.01 41.34 -2.42
C GLY A 109 -17.33 40.55 -2.30
N GLY A 110 -17.27 39.28 -1.89
CA GLY A 110 -18.41 38.35 -1.90
C GLY A 110 -18.72 37.75 -3.27
N ALA A 111 -17.76 37.78 -4.21
CA ALA A 111 -17.88 37.13 -5.51
C ALA A 111 -17.18 35.77 -5.51
N TRP A 112 -17.87 34.74 -6.00
CA TRP A 112 -17.36 33.37 -6.10
C TRP A 112 -17.61 32.83 -7.51
N LEU A 113 -16.59 32.23 -8.14
CA LEU A 113 -16.74 31.55 -9.41
C LEU A 113 -16.56 30.04 -9.23
N LEU A 114 -17.39 29.24 -9.89
CA LEU A 114 -17.36 27.78 -9.82
C LEU A 114 -16.81 27.22 -11.13
N TYR A 115 -15.61 26.66 -11.07
CA TYR A 115 -14.94 25.98 -12.18
C TYR A 115 -15.27 24.49 -12.14
N ASP A 116 -15.77 23.91 -13.23
CA ASP A 116 -16.02 22.47 -13.33
C ASP A 116 -14.89 21.81 -14.10
N LEU A 117 -14.24 20.81 -13.49
CA LEU A 117 -13.13 20.08 -14.12
C LEU A 117 -13.61 19.30 -15.36
N GLU A 118 -14.84 18.78 -15.36
CA GLU A 118 -15.40 18.03 -16.50
C GLU A 118 -15.81 18.97 -17.64
N ALA A 119 -16.15 20.22 -17.33
CA ALA A 119 -16.48 21.22 -18.34
C ALA A 119 -15.24 21.97 -18.85
N GLY A 120 -14.13 21.95 -18.10
CA GLY A 120 -12.93 22.71 -18.43
C GLY A 120 -13.18 24.22 -18.48
N SER A 121 -14.07 24.74 -17.63
CA SER A 121 -14.48 26.15 -17.65
C SER A 121 -15.19 26.58 -16.37
N PHE A 122 -15.23 27.88 -16.08
CA PHE A 122 -16.20 28.44 -15.13
C PHE A 122 -17.63 28.28 -15.65
N VAL A 123 -18.46 27.58 -14.88
CA VAL A 123 -19.85 27.26 -15.21
C VAL A 123 -20.86 28.11 -14.45
N ALA A 124 -20.46 28.72 -13.33
CA ALA A 124 -21.30 29.65 -12.60
C ALA A 124 -20.49 30.72 -11.88
N ALA A 125 -21.15 31.83 -11.56
CA ALA A 125 -20.64 32.79 -10.60
C ALA A 125 -21.75 33.34 -9.71
N VAL A 126 -21.39 33.68 -8.49
CA VAL A 126 -22.28 34.22 -7.46
C VAL A 126 -21.72 35.53 -6.93
N THR A 127 -22.58 36.48 -6.60
CA THR A 127 -22.24 37.78 -5.99
C THR A 127 -22.99 38.00 -4.68
N GLY A 128 -22.43 38.84 -3.81
CA GLY A 128 -22.98 39.06 -2.46
C GLY A 128 -23.02 37.78 -1.62
N GLY A 129 -22.18 36.81 -1.99
CA GLY A 129 -22.26 35.44 -1.55
C GLY A 129 -21.14 35.00 -0.65
N GLU A 130 -21.33 33.83 -0.05
CA GLU A 130 -20.37 33.18 0.82
C GLU A 130 -20.38 31.67 0.61
N LEU A 131 -19.20 31.05 0.77
CA LEU A 131 -19.06 29.61 0.84
C LEU A 131 -19.41 29.14 2.26
N ARG A 132 -20.55 28.44 2.38
CA ARG A 132 -21.04 27.84 3.62
C ARG A 132 -20.72 26.36 3.67
N THR A 133 -20.12 25.92 4.75
CA THR A 133 -19.87 24.51 5.04
C THR A 133 -20.93 23.99 6.00
N ASP A 134 -21.35 22.73 5.82
CA ASP A 134 -22.26 22.10 6.75
C ASP A 134 -21.53 21.69 8.05
N GLU A 135 -22.27 21.59 9.15
CA GLU A 135 -21.69 21.22 10.45
C GLU A 135 -21.65 19.70 10.67
N ALA A 136 -22.44 18.92 9.92
CA ALA A 136 -22.50 17.48 10.13
C ALA A 136 -21.14 16.83 9.83
N ARG A 137 -20.67 16.04 10.78
CA ARG A 137 -19.39 15.32 10.75
C ARG A 137 -18.23 16.25 10.43
N PHE A 138 -18.11 17.38 11.14
CA PHE A 138 -17.04 18.35 10.92
C PHE A 138 -17.02 18.92 9.49
N GLY A 139 -18.18 18.92 8.82
CA GLY A 139 -18.35 19.29 7.42
C GLY A 139 -17.86 18.26 6.41
N MET A 140 -17.64 17.02 6.84
CA MET A 140 -17.21 15.92 5.97
C MET A 140 -18.37 15.24 5.25
N LEU A 141 -19.59 15.29 5.79
CA LEU A 141 -20.71 14.51 5.29
C LEU A 141 -21.45 15.18 4.14
N ASN A 142 -21.69 16.49 4.28
CA ASN A 142 -22.53 17.25 3.37
C ASN A 142 -21.72 18.25 2.55
N ARG A 143 -22.25 18.54 1.36
CA ARG A 143 -21.64 19.46 0.40
C ARG A 143 -21.68 20.91 0.90
N PRO A 144 -20.60 21.69 0.77
CA PRO A 144 -20.62 23.13 0.91
C PRO A 144 -21.58 23.76 -0.09
N LEU A 145 -22.20 24.86 0.34
CA LEU A 145 -23.13 25.66 -0.41
C LEU A 145 -22.47 26.99 -0.75
N VAL A 146 -22.49 27.41 -2.01
CA VAL A 146 -22.23 28.80 -2.37
C VAL A 146 -23.58 29.52 -2.43
N ALA A 147 -23.87 30.31 -1.41
CA ALA A 147 -25.09 31.09 -1.29
C ALA A 147 -24.86 32.50 -1.86
N GLY A 148 -25.86 33.08 -2.51
CA GLY A 148 -25.84 34.46 -3.00
C GLY A 148 -26.63 34.60 -4.30
N ASP A 149 -26.46 35.74 -4.97
CA ASP A 149 -27.13 36.04 -6.24
C ASP A 149 -26.31 35.50 -7.41
N VAL A 150 -26.90 34.61 -8.21
CA VAL A 150 -26.24 34.00 -9.36
C VAL A 150 -26.07 35.03 -10.48
N ALA A 151 -24.83 35.36 -10.81
CA ALA A 151 -24.48 36.30 -11.87
C ALA A 151 -24.53 35.66 -13.26
N PHE A 152 -24.17 34.37 -13.37
CA PHE A 152 -24.41 33.56 -14.56
C PHE A 152 -24.40 32.07 -14.21
N TYR A 153 -24.99 31.27 -15.10
CA TYR A 153 -24.96 29.82 -15.03
C TYR A 153 -24.91 29.21 -16.44
N VAL A 154 -24.13 28.14 -16.58
CA VAL A 154 -23.94 27.33 -17.77
C VAL A 154 -23.95 25.86 -17.35
N PRO A 155 -24.86 25.00 -17.86
CA PRO A 155 -24.77 23.56 -17.64
C PRO A 155 -23.43 23.02 -18.15
N ALA A 156 -22.78 22.17 -17.36
CA ALA A 156 -21.43 21.65 -17.66
C ALA A 156 -21.35 21.00 -19.05
N GLU A 157 -22.38 20.23 -19.43
CA GLU A 157 -22.49 19.53 -20.71
C GLU A 157 -22.75 20.46 -21.91
N ARG A 158 -22.68 21.78 -21.73
CA ARG A 158 -22.92 22.80 -22.76
C ARG A 158 -21.82 23.87 -22.85
N ALA A 159 -20.73 23.71 -22.11
CA ALA A 159 -19.68 24.72 -22.01
C ALA A 159 -19.02 25.01 -23.37
N TRP A 160 -18.37 24.02 -24.00
CA TRP A 160 -17.59 24.21 -25.23
C TRP A 160 -18.29 23.66 -26.48
N ARG A 161 -18.11 24.32 -27.63
CA ARG A 161 -18.62 23.86 -28.95
C ARG A 161 -17.63 24.14 -30.09
N LYS A 162 -17.63 23.27 -31.11
CA LYS A 162 -16.86 23.45 -32.37
C LYS A 162 -17.62 24.20 -33.46
N THR A 163 -18.93 24.24 -33.40
CA THR A 163 -19.74 25.16 -34.22
C THR A 163 -20.89 25.71 -33.39
N LEU A 164 -21.48 26.80 -33.88
CA LEU A 164 -22.59 27.45 -33.20
C LEU A 164 -23.79 26.49 -33.00
N ALA A 165 -24.07 25.64 -33.99
CA ALA A 165 -25.22 24.74 -34.04
C ALA A 165 -24.96 23.33 -33.49
N ASP A 166 -23.70 22.97 -33.22
CA ASP A 166 -23.33 21.62 -32.78
C ASP A 166 -23.65 21.35 -31.29
N ALA A 167 -23.64 20.06 -30.95
CA ALA A 167 -23.56 19.58 -29.58
C ALA A 167 -22.25 20.01 -28.91
N ALA A 168 -22.19 19.87 -27.59
CA ALA A 168 -20.98 20.16 -26.84
C ALA A 168 -19.80 19.29 -27.30
N ILE A 169 -18.58 19.81 -27.11
CA ILE A 169 -17.35 19.04 -27.27
C ILE A 169 -17.40 17.81 -26.35
N ASP A 170 -16.91 16.67 -26.84
CA ASP A 170 -16.86 15.43 -26.07
C ASP A 170 -15.97 15.61 -24.83
N ARG A 171 -16.39 15.05 -23.68
CA ARG A 171 -15.63 15.10 -22.42
C ARG A 171 -14.22 14.59 -22.61
N ALA A 172 -14.03 13.55 -23.42
CA ALA A 172 -12.71 12.97 -23.69
C ALA A 172 -11.74 13.95 -24.39
N SER A 173 -12.23 15.06 -24.93
CA SER A 173 -11.42 16.14 -25.51
C SER A 173 -11.13 17.27 -24.51
N ILE A 174 -11.57 17.16 -23.26
CA ILE A 174 -11.33 18.13 -22.18
C ILE A 174 -10.35 17.47 -21.21
N ASP A 175 -9.17 18.06 -21.06
CA ASP A 175 -8.10 17.56 -20.22
C ASP A 175 -7.64 18.65 -19.24
N HIS A 176 -8.15 18.58 -18.01
CA HIS A 176 -7.79 19.52 -16.96
C HIS A 176 -6.33 19.34 -16.57
N GLN A 177 -5.52 20.40 -16.71
CA GLN A 177 -4.08 20.34 -16.40
C GLN A 177 -3.77 20.66 -14.94
N GLY A 178 -4.67 21.37 -14.26
CA GLY A 178 -4.51 21.79 -12.87
C GLY A 178 -4.74 23.29 -12.65
N ARG A 179 -4.32 23.75 -11.46
CA ARG A 179 -4.45 25.15 -11.04
C ARG A 179 -3.12 25.73 -10.53
N TYR A 180 -2.85 26.97 -10.90
CA TYR A 180 -1.69 27.74 -10.46
C TYR A 180 -2.12 28.84 -9.48
N LEU A 181 -1.28 29.09 -8.49
CA LEU A 181 -1.44 30.17 -7.52
C LEU A 181 -0.37 31.23 -7.75
N HIS A 182 -0.81 32.44 -8.11
CA HIS A 182 0.03 33.61 -8.25
C HIS A 182 -0.45 34.68 -7.27
N ASP A 183 0.16 34.71 -6.08
CA ASP A 183 -0.35 35.45 -4.93
C ASP A 183 -1.81 35.02 -4.62
N ASP A 184 -2.75 35.96 -4.65
CA ASP A 184 -4.19 35.68 -4.47
C ASP A 184 -4.93 35.36 -5.78
N ARG A 185 -4.25 35.41 -6.94
CA ARG A 185 -4.84 35.05 -8.23
C ARG A 185 -4.76 33.55 -8.45
N VAL A 186 -5.89 32.98 -8.88
CA VAL A 186 -5.99 31.58 -9.30
C VAL A 186 -6.08 31.52 -10.82
N LEU A 187 -5.21 30.74 -11.44
CA LEU A 187 -5.25 30.40 -12.86
C LEU A 187 -5.63 28.93 -13.01
N LEU A 188 -6.66 28.65 -13.80
CA LEU A 188 -7.09 27.29 -14.15
C LEU A 188 -6.64 27.02 -15.57
N ALA A 189 -5.98 25.89 -15.79
CA ALA A 189 -5.47 25.48 -17.08
C ALA A 189 -6.16 24.20 -17.53
N THR A 190 -6.61 24.16 -18.78
CA THR A 190 -7.25 22.98 -19.38
C THR A 190 -6.95 22.96 -20.87
N THR A 191 -6.81 21.78 -21.44
CA THR A 191 -6.73 21.60 -22.89
C THR A 191 -8.11 21.19 -23.39
N VAL A 192 -8.63 21.89 -24.39
CA VAL A 192 -9.92 21.62 -25.03
C VAL A 192 -9.67 21.33 -26.51
N ASP A 193 -9.89 20.09 -26.94
CA ASP A 193 -9.60 19.60 -28.29
C ASP A 193 -8.13 19.87 -28.72
N GLY A 194 -7.20 19.69 -27.79
CA GLY A 194 -5.77 19.98 -28.01
C GLY A 194 -5.39 21.46 -27.93
N VAL A 195 -6.34 22.38 -27.71
CA VAL A 195 -6.10 23.82 -27.58
C VAL A 195 -6.05 24.22 -26.11
N GLU A 196 -5.00 24.92 -25.70
CA GLU A 196 -4.91 25.44 -24.33
C GLU A 196 -5.98 26.51 -24.07
N ALA A 197 -6.71 26.35 -22.97
CA ALA A 197 -7.66 27.31 -22.43
C ALA A 197 -7.27 27.65 -20.99
N LEU A 198 -7.01 28.93 -20.76
CA LEU A 198 -6.61 29.49 -19.48
C LEU A 198 -7.73 30.40 -18.95
N GLU A 199 -8.10 30.21 -17.70
CA GLU A 199 -9.16 31.00 -17.07
C GLU A 199 -8.75 31.52 -15.69
N SER A 200 -9.13 32.75 -15.37
CA SER A 200 -8.86 33.35 -14.07
C SER A 200 -9.98 34.30 -13.65
N ALA A 201 -10.32 34.28 -12.36
CA ALA A 201 -11.16 35.30 -11.75
C ALA A 201 -10.31 36.52 -11.41
N LEU A 202 -10.85 37.72 -11.66
CA LEU A 202 -10.23 38.98 -11.28
C LEU A 202 -10.89 39.53 -10.00
N PRO A 203 -10.09 39.95 -9.01
CA PRO A 203 -10.62 40.66 -7.86
C PRO A 203 -11.40 41.91 -8.26
N CYS A 204 -12.62 42.06 -7.71
CA CYS A 204 -13.46 43.23 -7.98
C CYS A 204 -14.16 43.71 -6.70
N ASP A 205 -13.86 44.94 -6.28
CA ASP A 205 -14.49 45.56 -5.10
C ASP A 205 -15.89 46.14 -5.41
N ALA A 206 -16.32 46.11 -6.67
CA ALA A 206 -17.62 46.62 -7.07
C ALA A 206 -18.72 45.61 -6.74
N ALA A 207 -19.59 45.97 -5.80
CA ALA A 207 -20.70 45.13 -5.37
C ALA A 207 -21.56 44.66 -6.56
N GLY A 208 -21.80 43.34 -6.63
CA GLY A 208 -22.61 42.72 -7.68
C GLY A 208 -21.90 42.54 -9.02
N VAL A 209 -20.59 42.79 -9.12
CA VAL A 209 -19.83 42.62 -10.38
C VAL A 209 -18.90 41.42 -10.30
N VAL A 210 -18.86 40.62 -11.35
CA VAL A 210 -17.86 39.55 -11.54
C VAL A 210 -17.02 39.84 -12.76
N LEU A 211 -15.70 39.67 -12.63
CA LEU A 211 -14.75 39.77 -13.73
C LEU A 211 -14.10 38.41 -13.98
N ARG A 212 -14.21 37.93 -15.21
CA ARG A 212 -13.64 36.65 -15.68
C ARG A 212 -12.70 36.94 -16.85
N GLU A 213 -11.46 36.45 -16.77
CA GLU A 213 -10.49 36.51 -17.86
C GLU A 213 -10.33 35.11 -18.46
N ILE A 214 -10.29 35.07 -19.79
CA ILE A 214 -10.11 33.84 -20.57
C ILE A 214 -9.04 34.11 -21.61
N GLU A 215 -8.14 33.15 -21.80
CA GLU A 215 -7.14 33.14 -22.87
C GLU A 215 -7.14 31.78 -23.56
N ILE A 216 -7.27 31.79 -24.87
CA ILE A 216 -7.29 30.60 -25.72
C ILE A 216 -6.03 30.60 -26.58
N GLY A 217 -5.33 29.47 -26.59
CA GLY A 217 -4.12 29.27 -27.39
C GLY A 217 -4.37 29.37 -28.90
N ALA A 218 -3.28 29.27 -29.66
CA ALA A 218 -3.38 29.23 -31.12
C ALA A 218 -4.21 28.01 -31.58
N HIS A 219 -5.11 28.23 -32.54
CA HIS A 219 -6.06 27.24 -33.02
C HIS A 219 -6.49 27.53 -34.46
N ASP A 220 -6.74 26.47 -35.23
CA ASP A 220 -6.98 26.55 -36.68
C ASP A 220 -8.47 26.59 -37.06
N GLU A 221 -9.37 26.26 -36.13
CA GLU A 221 -10.81 26.29 -36.33
C GLU A 221 -11.46 27.10 -35.22
N PRO A 222 -12.56 27.85 -35.46
CA PRO A 222 -13.19 28.64 -34.41
C PRO A 222 -13.72 27.78 -33.23
N LEU A 223 -13.69 28.35 -32.03
CA LEU A 223 -14.24 27.74 -30.81
C LEU A 223 -15.33 28.61 -30.19
N TRP A 224 -16.31 27.99 -29.55
CA TRP A 224 -17.36 28.70 -28.82
C TRP A 224 -17.39 28.24 -27.37
N LEU A 225 -17.42 29.21 -26.45
CA LEU A 225 -17.58 28.98 -25.02
C LEU A 225 -18.88 29.63 -24.55
N ALA A 226 -19.79 28.84 -23.97
CA ALA A 226 -20.97 29.35 -23.31
C ALA A 226 -20.59 30.14 -22.06
N VAL A 227 -21.13 31.35 -21.93
CA VAL A 227 -20.85 32.29 -20.83
C VAL A 227 -22.09 32.64 -20.01
N ALA A 228 -23.27 32.26 -20.50
CA ALA A 228 -24.53 32.25 -19.77
C ALA A 228 -25.55 31.36 -20.51
N THR A 229 -26.54 30.85 -19.77
CA THR A 229 -27.73 30.22 -20.34
C THR A 229 -29.00 30.90 -19.86
N ALA A 230 -29.91 31.19 -20.79
CA ALA A 230 -31.20 31.82 -20.54
C ALA A 230 -32.18 31.53 -21.67
N ASP A 231 -33.47 31.34 -21.32
CA ASP A 231 -34.53 31.12 -22.31
C ASP A 231 -34.68 32.33 -23.25
N GLU A 232 -34.54 33.53 -22.70
CA GLU A 232 -34.60 34.80 -23.43
C GLU A 232 -33.34 35.63 -23.14
N ALA A 233 -32.49 35.81 -24.16
CA ALA A 233 -31.31 36.66 -24.12
C ALA A 233 -31.20 37.52 -25.38
N GLU A 234 -30.81 38.78 -25.24
CA GLU A 234 -30.54 39.68 -26.36
C GLU A 234 -29.04 39.92 -26.45
N VAL A 235 -28.44 39.65 -27.60
CA VAL A 235 -27.06 40.04 -27.91
C VAL A 235 -27.14 41.26 -28.80
N LEU A 236 -26.48 42.35 -28.42
CA LEU A 236 -26.48 43.58 -29.21
C LEU A 236 -25.77 43.37 -30.55
N ASP A 237 -26.15 44.15 -31.57
CA ASP A 237 -25.63 44.04 -32.94
C ASP A 237 -24.10 44.17 -33.04
N ASP A 238 -23.45 44.84 -32.08
CA ASP A 238 -21.99 44.99 -32.03
C ASP A 238 -21.27 43.74 -31.50
N GLY A 239 -22.02 42.74 -31.01
CA GLY A 239 -21.49 41.51 -30.43
C GLY A 239 -20.67 41.73 -29.16
N ARG A 240 -20.79 42.88 -28.48
CA ARG A 240 -19.99 43.19 -27.27
C ARG A 240 -20.75 43.01 -25.98
N ARG A 241 -22.08 43.02 -26.04
CA ARG A 241 -22.93 42.96 -24.86
C ARG A 241 -24.10 42.02 -25.08
N ALA A 242 -24.43 41.25 -24.05
CA ALA A 242 -25.65 40.48 -24.00
C ALA A 242 -26.39 40.75 -22.69
N THR A 243 -27.72 40.69 -22.74
CA THR A 243 -28.60 40.86 -21.58
C THR A 243 -29.63 39.75 -21.54
N TRP A 244 -29.95 39.25 -20.35
CA TRP A 244 -30.99 38.24 -20.17
C TRP A 244 -31.70 38.45 -18.83
N ARG A 245 -32.80 37.71 -18.61
CA ARG A 245 -33.38 37.53 -17.29
C ARG A 245 -33.23 36.09 -16.86
N ASP A 246 -32.85 35.88 -15.61
CA ASP A 246 -32.83 34.54 -15.04
C ASP A 246 -34.25 34.05 -14.72
N ARG A 247 -34.33 32.82 -14.22
CA ARG A 247 -35.60 32.16 -13.83
C ARG A 247 -36.34 32.87 -12.68
N HIS A 248 -35.67 33.73 -11.93
CA HIS A 248 -36.25 34.53 -10.84
C HIS A 248 -36.68 35.92 -11.33
N GLY A 249 -36.47 36.22 -12.62
CA GLY A 249 -36.81 37.49 -13.24
C GLY A 249 -35.77 38.59 -13.00
N VAL A 250 -34.62 38.27 -12.39
CA VAL A 250 -33.52 39.22 -12.20
C VAL A 250 -32.82 39.41 -13.54
N GLY A 251 -32.61 40.66 -13.94
CA GLY A 251 -31.94 40.98 -15.19
C GLY A 251 -30.44 41.02 -15.02
N HIS A 252 -29.72 40.48 -16.00
CA HIS A 252 -28.28 40.31 -16.00
C HIS A 252 -27.68 40.84 -17.30
N VAL A 253 -26.43 41.24 -17.22
CA VAL A 253 -25.63 41.77 -18.33
C VAL A 253 -24.29 41.06 -18.33
N VAL A 254 -23.83 40.65 -19.52
CA VAL A 254 -22.43 40.29 -19.77
C VAL A 254 -21.86 41.21 -20.85
N GLU A 255 -20.68 41.77 -20.59
CA GLU A 255 -19.96 42.67 -21.49
C GLU A 255 -18.55 42.14 -21.76
N LEU A 256 -18.13 42.16 -23.04
CA LEU A 256 -16.73 42.04 -23.43
C LEU A 256 -16.01 43.35 -23.09
N ALA A 257 -15.52 43.45 -21.86
CA ALA A 257 -14.83 44.62 -21.33
C ALA A 257 -13.46 44.85 -21.99
N ALA A 258 -12.83 43.80 -22.50
CA ALA A 258 -11.68 43.83 -23.39
C ALA A 258 -11.60 42.50 -24.15
N ALA A 259 -11.13 42.50 -25.41
CA ALA A 259 -11.01 41.28 -26.21
C ALA A 259 -10.04 41.46 -27.39
N THR A 260 -9.35 40.39 -27.77
CA THR A 260 -8.61 40.30 -29.03
C THR A 260 -9.55 40.58 -30.22
N PRO A 261 -9.11 41.31 -31.26
CA PRO A 261 -9.95 41.60 -32.43
C PRO A 261 -10.57 40.35 -33.04
N GLY A 262 -11.90 40.37 -33.21
CA GLY A 262 -12.67 39.26 -33.79
C GLY A 262 -13.41 38.40 -32.75
N VAL A 263 -12.99 38.43 -31.48
CA VAL A 263 -13.75 37.81 -30.39
C VAL A 263 -15.05 38.59 -30.16
N ARG A 264 -16.18 37.88 -30.14
CA ARG A 264 -17.52 38.49 -30.00
C ARG A 264 -18.52 37.56 -29.32
N LEU A 265 -19.57 38.13 -28.75
CA LEU A 265 -20.73 37.42 -28.24
C LEU A 265 -21.68 37.03 -29.37
N GLU A 266 -22.24 35.83 -29.28
CA GLU A 266 -23.27 35.28 -30.15
C GLU A 266 -24.35 34.58 -29.31
N ARG A 267 -25.54 34.35 -29.90
CA ARG A 267 -26.62 33.59 -29.27
C ARG A 267 -27.01 32.42 -30.17
N GLU A 268 -27.17 31.26 -29.56
CA GLU A 268 -27.83 30.10 -30.18
C GLU A 268 -28.77 29.44 -29.18
N GLY A 269 -30.06 29.38 -29.52
CA GLY A 269 -31.10 28.87 -28.63
C GLY A 269 -31.08 29.57 -27.27
N THR A 270 -30.79 28.79 -26.22
CA THR A 270 -30.71 29.27 -24.83
C THR A 270 -29.30 29.68 -24.40
N ALA A 271 -28.29 29.58 -25.25
CA ALA A 271 -26.90 29.87 -24.89
C ALA A 271 -26.46 31.23 -25.40
N VAL A 272 -25.80 32.00 -24.53
CA VAL A 272 -24.97 33.15 -24.89
C VAL A 272 -23.53 32.65 -24.91
N LEU A 273 -22.85 32.80 -26.04
CA LEU A 273 -21.51 32.25 -26.25
C LEU A 273 -20.52 33.36 -26.62
N VAL A 274 -19.27 33.20 -26.19
CA VAL A 274 -18.13 33.90 -26.78
C VAL A 274 -17.61 33.06 -27.94
N LYS A 275 -17.56 33.66 -29.12
CA LYS A 275 -16.90 33.10 -30.30
C LYS A 275 -15.44 33.52 -30.33
N TRP A 276 -14.56 32.52 -30.38
CA TRP A 276 -13.14 32.65 -30.63
C TRP A 276 -12.89 32.33 -32.11
N PRO A 277 -12.51 33.32 -32.94
CA PRO A 277 -12.16 33.05 -34.33
C PRO A 277 -10.82 32.31 -34.41
N GLU A 278 -10.55 31.66 -35.54
CA GLU A 278 -9.22 31.11 -35.84
C GLU A 278 -8.11 32.13 -35.50
N ALA A 279 -7.08 31.69 -34.79
CA ALA A 279 -6.03 32.57 -34.30
C ALA A 279 -4.69 31.84 -34.34
N LYS A 280 -3.69 32.48 -34.96
CA LYS A 280 -2.31 31.95 -35.03
C LYS A 280 -1.48 32.23 -33.78
N GLU A 281 -2.00 33.08 -32.90
CA GLU A 281 -1.44 33.45 -31.61
C GLU A 281 -2.57 33.35 -30.57
N ALA A 282 -2.23 33.35 -29.28
CA ALA A 282 -3.23 33.33 -28.23
C ALA A 282 -4.18 34.53 -28.32
N ALA A 283 -5.47 34.28 -28.09
CA ALA A 283 -6.52 35.29 -28.05
C ALA A 283 -7.08 35.38 -26.62
N SER A 284 -7.33 36.59 -26.12
CA SER A 284 -7.79 36.80 -24.75
C SER A 284 -9.06 37.66 -24.71
N ALA A 285 -9.87 37.46 -23.67
CA ALA A 285 -11.06 38.25 -23.40
C ALA A 285 -11.25 38.44 -21.90
N ARG A 286 -11.77 39.62 -21.52
CA ARG A 286 -12.24 39.94 -20.18
C ARG A 286 -13.74 40.17 -20.22
N LEU A 287 -14.48 39.34 -19.50
CA LEU A 287 -15.92 39.41 -19.35
C LEU A 287 -16.28 40.11 -18.05
N ARG A 288 -17.23 41.04 -18.13
CA ARG A 288 -17.83 41.70 -16.97
C ARG A 288 -19.29 41.29 -16.85
N TYR A 289 -19.65 40.71 -15.72
CA TYR A 289 -21.03 40.39 -15.37
C TYR A 289 -21.57 41.41 -14.37
N SER A 290 -22.80 41.88 -14.56
CA SER A 290 -23.47 42.81 -13.66
C SER A 290 -25.00 42.73 -13.73
N PRO A 291 -25.74 43.16 -12.68
CA PRO A 291 -27.19 43.30 -12.75
C PRO A 291 -27.61 44.32 -13.80
N SER A 292 -28.69 44.06 -14.53
CA SER A 292 -29.22 44.96 -15.56
C SER A 292 -29.72 46.30 -15.02
N GLU A 293 -30.07 46.34 -13.73
CA GLU A 293 -30.53 47.55 -13.03
C GLU A 293 -29.38 48.35 -12.39
N ALA A 294 -28.15 47.82 -12.42
CA ALA A 294 -26.99 48.59 -12.00
C ALA A 294 -26.89 49.84 -12.89
N LYS A 295 -26.97 51.03 -12.27
CA LYS A 295 -26.74 52.28 -13.00
C LYS A 295 -25.37 52.16 -13.67
N PRO A 296 -25.21 52.39 -14.99
CA PRO A 296 -23.90 52.59 -15.56
C PRO A 296 -23.26 53.72 -14.75
N GLN A 297 -22.17 53.41 -14.03
CA GLN A 297 -21.52 54.41 -13.19
C GLN A 297 -21.11 55.56 -14.11
N ALA A 298 -21.74 56.71 -13.91
CA ALA A 298 -21.56 57.88 -14.74
C ALA A 298 -20.15 58.44 -14.54
N GLU A 299 -19.44 58.58 -15.66
CA GLU A 299 -18.31 59.48 -15.92
C GLU A 299 -17.31 59.67 -14.77
N GLY A 300 -16.22 58.88 -14.83
CA GLY A 300 -15.09 58.94 -13.92
C GLY A 300 -14.50 57.55 -13.64
N ASP A 301 -15.32 56.52 -13.83
CA ASP A 301 -14.94 55.10 -13.84
C ASP A 301 -15.01 54.54 -15.27
N THR A 302 -14.54 55.35 -16.23
CA THR A 302 -14.02 54.81 -17.49
C THR A 302 -13.21 53.58 -17.10
N ALA A 303 -13.54 52.36 -17.53
CA ALA A 303 -13.07 51.92 -18.84
C ALA A 303 -11.75 52.64 -19.15
N GLY A 304 -10.76 52.49 -18.27
CA GLY A 304 -9.50 53.22 -18.31
C GLY A 304 -8.73 52.73 -19.51
N GLU A 305 -9.12 53.24 -20.68
CA GLU A 305 -8.83 52.71 -22.01
C GLU A 305 -9.21 51.23 -22.14
N LEU A 306 -10.04 50.89 -23.13
CA LEU A 306 -10.07 49.52 -23.65
C LEU A 306 -8.63 49.21 -24.07
N SER A 307 -7.84 48.62 -23.18
CA SER A 307 -6.55 48.08 -23.59
C SER A 307 -6.87 47.01 -24.60
N THR A 308 -6.47 47.23 -25.84
CA THR A 308 -6.47 46.18 -26.87
C THR A 308 -5.46 45.08 -26.54
N ALA A 309 -4.65 45.24 -25.49
CA ALA A 309 -3.70 44.27 -24.99
C ALA A 309 -4.06 43.87 -23.55
N LEU A 310 -4.71 42.72 -23.38
CA LEU A 310 -4.76 42.05 -22.09
C LEU A 310 -3.37 41.45 -21.83
N PRO A 311 -2.82 41.54 -20.60
CA PRO A 311 -1.64 40.76 -20.26
C PRO A 311 -1.98 39.28 -20.40
N SER A 312 -1.04 38.49 -20.93
CA SER A 312 -1.29 37.06 -21.13
C SER A 312 -1.51 36.37 -19.80
N LEU A 313 -2.53 35.52 -19.72
CA LEU A 313 -2.79 34.73 -18.51
C LEU A 313 -1.67 33.72 -18.23
N ALA A 314 -0.90 33.32 -19.24
CA ALA A 314 0.26 32.45 -19.07
C ALA A 314 1.31 33.03 -18.10
N THR A 315 1.35 34.35 -17.87
CA THR A 315 2.25 34.94 -16.86
C THR A 315 1.91 34.51 -15.44
N LEU A 316 0.65 34.13 -15.16
CA LEU A 316 0.21 33.63 -13.86
C LEU A 316 0.63 32.18 -13.59
N LYS A 317 1.28 31.50 -14.55
CA LYS A 317 1.96 30.22 -14.29
C LYS A 317 3.25 30.40 -13.48
N THR A 318 3.77 31.63 -13.42
CA THR A 318 4.91 31.92 -12.54
C THR A 318 4.46 31.95 -11.08
N PRO A 319 5.21 31.34 -10.16
CA PRO A 319 4.80 31.26 -8.76
C PRO A 319 4.81 32.63 -8.08
N GLY A 320 3.85 32.85 -7.17
CA GLY A 320 3.74 34.07 -6.37
C GLY A 320 4.68 34.09 -5.16
N GLY A 321 4.42 35.01 -4.22
CA GLY A 321 5.09 35.06 -2.92
C GLY A 321 4.52 34.04 -1.92
N ARG A 322 5.31 33.77 -0.87
CA ARG A 322 4.94 32.91 0.27
C ARG A 322 3.71 33.45 1.02
N ARG A 323 2.71 32.61 1.30
CA ARG A 323 1.39 33.01 1.85
C ARG A 323 1.22 32.68 3.34
N TRP A 324 1.83 31.59 3.82
CA TRP A 324 1.56 31.01 5.15
C TRP A 324 2.56 31.42 6.23
N GLY A 325 3.46 32.36 5.94
CA GLY A 325 4.43 32.86 6.92
C GLY A 325 5.41 31.79 7.40
N GLU A 326 5.96 31.97 8.61
CA GLU A 326 6.97 31.06 9.15
C GLU A 326 6.39 29.74 9.68
N PRO A 327 7.18 28.64 9.69
CA PRO A 327 6.73 27.35 10.21
C PRO A 327 6.30 27.44 11.68
N LEU A 328 5.22 26.74 12.01
CA LEU A 328 4.73 26.59 13.39
C LEU A 328 5.59 25.57 14.13
N VAL A 329 5.83 25.78 15.43
CA VAL A 329 6.72 24.90 16.21
C VAL A 329 5.92 24.19 17.30
N THR A 330 6.06 22.87 17.39
CA THR A 330 5.57 22.06 18.50
C THR A 330 6.69 21.21 19.08
N GLN A 331 6.41 20.55 20.21
CA GLN A 331 7.31 19.63 20.87
C GLN A 331 6.61 18.28 21.04
N GLY A 332 7.29 17.21 20.64
CA GLY A 332 6.81 15.85 20.86
C GLY A 332 6.97 15.39 22.31
N VAL A 333 6.21 14.36 22.66
CA VAL A 333 6.17 13.75 23.98
C VAL A 333 6.58 12.28 23.85
N LEU A 334 7.78 11.96 24.33
CA LEU A 334 8.24 10.57 24.37
C LEU A 334 7.45 9.78 25.41
N ALA A 335 7.07 8.56 25.07
CA ALA A 335 6.51 7.63 26.02
C ALA A 335 7.48 7.33 27.16
N ALA A 336 6.92 7.10 28.35
CA ALA A 336 7.69 6.64 29.50
C ALA A 336 8.37 5.29 29.20
N LYS A 337 9.45 4.99 29.94
CA LYS A 337 10.08 3.67 29.88
C LYS A 337 9.05 2.59 30.19
N SER A 338 9.03 1.54 29.37
CA SER A 338 8.08 0.45 29.43
C SER A 338 8.79 -0.89 29.27
N GLU A 339 8.22 -1.93 29.88
CA GLU A 339 8.62 -3.32 29.64
C GLU A 339 7.88 -3.95 28.45
N GLN A 340 6.97 -3.20 27.82
CA GLN A 340 6.28 -3.62 26.59
C GLN A 340 7.22 -3.57 25.37
N PRO A 341 7.01 -4.41 24.34
CA PRO A 341 7.82 -4.42 23.12
C PRO A 341 7.77 -3.10 22.34
N TYR A 342 6.63 -2.41 22.40
CA TYR A 342 6.41 -1.14 21.73
C TYR A 342 5.86 -0.10 22.70
N VAL A 343 6.13 1.17 22.39
CA VAL A 343 5.56 2.35 23.04
C VAL A 343 5.18 3.38 21.99
N VAL A 344 4.26 4.28 22.33
CA VAL A 344 3.77 5.32 21.42
C VAL A 344 4.26 6.70 21.87
N ASP A 345 5.17 7.30 21.11
CA ASP A 345 5.55 8.71 21.27
C ASP A 345 4.53 9.60 20.52
N ARG A 346 4.19 10.76 21.08
CA ARG A 346 3.18 11.67 20.53
C ARG A 346 3.84 12.87 19.87
N ILE A 347 3.38 13.28 18.69
CA ILE A 347 3.88 14.44 17.95
C ILE A 347 2.69 15.39 17.72
N PRO A 348 2.31 16.21 18.72
CA PRO A 348 1.09 16.98 18.66
C PRO A 348 1.16 18.02 17.54
N PRO A 349 0.14 18.10 16.67
CA PRO A 349 0.03 19.17 15.70
C PRO A 349 -0.30 20.52 16.38
N PRO A 350 -0.01 21.66 15.72
CA PRO A 350 -0.33 23.00 16.23
C PRO A 350 -1.85 23.27 16.12
N ARG A 351 -2.64 22.69 17.03
CA ARG A 351 -4.10 22.81 17.04
C ARG A 351 -4.56 24.27 17.18
N GLU A 352 -3.87 25.05 18.00
CA GLU A 352 -3.99 26.51 18.00
C GLU A 352 -3.06 27.08 16.93
N ASN A 353 -3.62 27.49 15.79
CA ASN A 353 -2.86 28.04 14.67
C ASN A 353 -3.57 29.28 14.08
N PRO A 354 -2.81 30.18 13.41
CA PRO A 354 -3.35 31.44 12.89
C PRO A 354 -4.37 31.28 11.75
N PHE A 355 -4.46 30.09 11.14
CA PHE A 355 -5.35 29.82 10.00
C PHE A 355 -6.68 29.19 10.43
N GLY A 356 -6.83 28.87 11.72
CA GLY A 356 -7.94 28.06 12.23
C GLY A 356 -7.96 26.64 11.66
N ALA A 357 -6.89 26.17 11.02
CA ALA A 357 -6.81 24.89 10.34
C ALA A 357 -7.05 23.72 11.30
N LEU A 358 -7.77 22.70 10.84
CA LEU A 358 -8.14 21.54 11.63
C LEU A 358 -7.24 20.36 11.27
N PHE A 359 -6.79 19.63 12.30
CA PHE A 359 -5.83 18.53 12.16
C PHE A 359 -6.50 17.16 12.28
N TYR A 360 -7.48 16.90 11.42
CA TYR A 360 -7.99 15.55 11.14
C TYR A 360 -7.06 14.90 10.11
N ILE A 361 -5.92 14.40 10.58
CA ILE A 361 -4.81 13.93 9.74
C ILE A 361 -5.14 12.54 9.19
N ALA A 362 -5.06 12.37 7.87
CA ALA A 362 -5.56 11.18 7.18
C ALA A 362 -4.55 10.46 6.29
N GLY A 363 -3.44 11.12 5.95
CA GLY A 363 -2.37 10.57 5.12
C GLY A 363 -1.00 11.07 5.57
N LEU A 364 0.03 10.26 5.31
CA LEU A 364 1.40 10.43 5.74
C LEU A 364 2.31 9.71 4.75
N ASP A 365 3.38 10.38 4.32
CA ASP A 365 4.53 9.72 3.70
C ASP A 365 5.80 10.56 3.94
N PHE A 366 6.97 9.96 3.75
CA PHE A 366 8.27 10.57 4.00
C PHE A 366 8.99 10.97 2.72
N PHE A 367 9.58 12.16 2.76
CA PHE A 367 10.65 12.51 1.84
C PHE A 367 11.91 11.70 2.15
N PRO A 368 12.81 11.49 1.17
CA PRO A 368 14.06 10.74 1.39
C PRO A 368 14.96 11.30 2.49
N ASN A 369 14.82 12.58 2.85
CA ASN A 369 15.57 13.23 3.93
C ASN A 369 15.00 12.96 5.34
N GLY A 370 13.85 12.29 5.45
CA GLY A 370 13.14 12.00 6.70
C GLY A 370 12.21 13.11 7.20
N ASP A 371 11.99 14.17 6.41
CA ASP A 371 10.83 15.05 6.61
C ASP A 371 9.56 14.30 6.17
N ALA A 372 8.42 14.62 6.77
CA ALA A 372 7.13 14.00 6.42
C ALA A 372 6.20 15.00 5.73
N ALA A 373 5.42 14.52 4.77
CA ALA A 373 4.21 15.19 4.31
C ALA A 373 3.00 14.56 5.02
N VAL A 374 2.07 15.38 5.51
CA VAL A 374 0.78 14.90 6.05
C VAL A 374 -0.38 15.67 5.46
N CYS A 375 -1.50 15.02 5.18
CA CYS A 375 -2.73 15.69 4.73
C CYS A 375 -3.84 15.63 5.77
N THR A 376 -4.71 16.65 5.76
CA THR A 376 -5.92 16.69 6.57
C THR A 376 -7.17 16.56 5.70
N VAL A 377 -8.22 15.96 6.25
CA VAL A 377 -9.51 15.82 5.54
C VAL A 377 -10.18 17.16 5.20
N HIS A 378 -9.74 18.25 5.81
CA HIS A 378 -10.25 19.60 5.53
C HIS A 378 -9.53 20.30 4.36
N GLY A 379 -8.59 19.62 3.71
CA GLY A 379 -8.00 20.06 2.44
C GLY A 379 -6.57 20.56 2.54
N ASP A 380 -5.88 20.35 3.66
CA ASP A 380 -4.52 20.83 3.88
C ASP A 380 -3.45 19.77 3.65
N VAL A 381 -2.26 20.21 3.23
CA VAL A 381 -1.01 19.44 3.32
C VAL A 381 -0.01 20.22 4.15
N TRP A 382 0.69 19.53 5.05
CA TRP A 382 1.72 20.09 5.92
C TRP A 382 3.03 19.34 5.74
N ILE A 383 4.15 20.07 5.66
CA ILE A 383 5.48 19.47 5.77
C ILE A 383 5.93 19.53 7.22
N VAL A 384 6.21 18.37 7.80
CA VAL A 384 6.62 18.17 9.18
C VAL A 384 8.10 17.84 9.22
N ARG A 385 8.88 18.62 9.97
CA ARG A 385 10.34 18.45 10.10
C ARG A 385 10.74 18.34 11.56
N GLY A 386 11.96 17.84 11.80
CA GLY A 386 12.49 17.67 13.15
C GLY A 386 12.00 16.40 13.85
N LEU A 387 11.57 15.40 13.07
CA LEU A 387 11.18 14.07 13.55
C LEU A 387 12.42 13.23 13.91
N ASP A 388 13.13 13.65 14.95
CA ASP A 388 14.31 12.96 15.47
C ASP A 388 14.00 12.10 16.72
N ALA A 389 15.04 11.53 17.33
CA ALA A 389 14.88 10.67 18.50
C ALA A 389 14.30 11.42 19.73
N GLU A 390 14.56 12.73 19.86
CA GLU A 390 14.19 13.52 21.04
C GLU A 390 12.86 14.28 20.86
N LEU A 391 12.46 14.58 19.62
CA LEU A 391 11.25 15.32 19.25
C LEU A 391 11.14 16.70 19.93
N LYS A 392 12.26 17.35 20.28
CA LYS A 392 12.25 18.62 21.03
C LYS A 392 11.83 19.83 20.21
N HIS A 393 11.97 19.76 18.89
CA HIS A 393 11.72 20.89 17.98
C HIS A 393 11.13 20.38 16.67
N VAL A 394 9.80 20.26 16.62
CA VAL A 394 9.06 19.82 15.44
C VAL A 394 8.46 21.04 14.77
N THR A 395 8.71 21.21 13.46
CA THR A 395 8.17 22.34 12.70
C THR A 395 7.12 21.87 11.70
N TRP A 396 6.05 22.65 11.56
CA TRP A 396 4.93 22.41 10.67
C TRP A 396 4.80 23.58 9.70
N GLN A 397 5.03 23.33 8.42
CA GLN A 397 4.83 24.29 7.34
C GLN A 397 3.57 23.91 6.57
N ARG A 398 2.59 24.81 6.48
CA ARG A 398 1.45 24.61 5.59
C ARG A 398 1.96 24.69 4.15
N PHE A 399 1.84 23.59 3.43
CA PHE A 399 2.35 23.44 2.07
C PHE A 399 1.27 23.73 1.04
N ALA A 400 0.08 23.17 1.25
CA ALA A 400 -1.06 23.33 0.36
C ALA A 400 -2.37 23.41 1.15
N THR A 401 -3.41 23.98 0.53
CA THR A 401 -4.78 24.05 1.06
C THR A 401 -5.81 23.99 -0.07
N GLY A 402 -7.08 23.77 0.27
CA GLY A 402 -8.19 23.84 -0.67
C GLY A 402 -8.30 22.61 -1.58
N LEU A 403 -7.77 21.47 -1.14
CA LEU A 403 -7.93 20.16 -1.76
C LEU A 403 -9.25 19.51 -1.32
N TYR A 404 -9.79 18.61 -2.13
CA TYR A 404 -11.11 18.03 -1.87
C TYR A 404 -11.04 16.78 -0.97
N GLN A 405 -11.26 17.00 0.33
CA GLN A 405 -11.30 15.95 1.36
C GLN A 405 -10.18 14.89 1.25
N PRO A 406 -8.90 15.29 1.36
CA PRO A 406 -7.78 14.36 1.29
C PRO A 406 -7.82 13.26 2.36
N LEU A 407 -7.76 12.01 1.93
CA LEU A 407 -7.71 10.83 2.80
C LEU A 407 -6.52 9.90 2.50
N GLY A 408 -5.53 10.39 1.76
CA GLY A 408 -4.30 9.68 1.43
C GLY A 408 -3.35 10.55 0.62
N LEU A 409 -2.04 10.34 0.76
CA LEU A 409 -1.00 10.97 -0.03
C LEU A 409 0.21 10.04 -0.19
N GLU A 410 1.03 10.33 -1.19
CA GLU A 410 2.28 9.62 -1.51
C GLU A 410 3.35 10.66 -1.91
N VAL A 411 4.61 10.43 -1.55
CA VAL A 411 5.76 11.23 -1.94
C VAL A 411 6.54 10.48 -3.03
N VAL A 412 6.38 10.93 -4.26
CA VAL A 412 7.03 10.31 -5.43
C VAL A 412 8.00 11.30 -6.05
N ASP A 413 9.26 10.90 -6.17
CA ASP A 413 10.36 11.72 -6.71
C ASP A 413 10.47 13.10 -6.05
N GLY A 414 10.22 13.13 -4.72
CA GLY A 414 10.26 14.36 -3.93
C GLY A 414 9.05 15.28 -4.09
N LYS A 415 7.99 14.85 -4.79
CA LYS A 415 6.73 15.58 -4.95
C LYS A 415 5.61 14.89 -4.21
N VAL A 416 4.73 15.67 -3.58
CA VAL A 416 3.56 15.15 -2.88
C VAL A 416 2.41 14.96 -3.88
N ILE A 417 1.89 13.74 -3.99
CA ILE A 417 0.68 13.40 -4.73
C ILE A 417 -0.43 13.14 -3.71
N VAL A 418 -1.55 13.82 -3.84
CA VAL A 418 -2.66 13.78 -2.87
C VAL A 418 -3.92 13.25 -3.53
N LEU A 419 -4.59 12.31 -2.86
CA LEU A 419 -5.90 11.80 -3.28
C LEU A 419 -7.01 12.71 -2.78
N GLY A 420 -7.70 13.37 -3.71
CA GLY A 420 -8.98 14.05 -3.47
C GLY A 420 -10.16 13.26 -4.05
N ARG A 421 -11.38 13.69 -3.73
CA ARG A 421 -12.60 13.11 -4.32
C ARG A 421 -12.82 13.48 -5.80
N ASP A 422 -12.09 14.47 -6.29
CA ASP A 422 -12.10 14.95 -7.67
C ASP A 422 -10.97 14.37 -8.53
N GLN A 423 -9.77 14.22 -7.96
CA GLN A 423 -8.56 13.87 -8.70
C GLN A 423 -7.41 13.44 -7.78
N LEU A 424 -6.38 12.83 -8.36
CA LEU A 424 -5.02 12.83 -7.82
C LEU A 424 -4.34 14.16 -8.19
N THR A 425 -3.87 14.90 -7.19
CA THR A 425 -3.21 16.20 -7.38
C THR A 425 -1.72 16.08 -7.06
N ARG A 426 -0.83 16.36 -8.01
CA ARG A 426 0.62 16.46 -7.77
C ARG A 426 0.99 17.91 -7.45
N LEU A 427 1.58 18.13 -6.28
CA LEU A 427 1.90 19.45 -5.76
C LEU A 427 3.34 19.84 -6.10
N HIS A 428 3.54 21.07 -6.60
CA HIS A 428 4.85 21.61 -6.97
C HIS A 428 5.12 22.93 -6.25
N ASP A 429 6.32 23.03 -5.68
CA ASP A 429 6.92 24.25 -5.17
C ASP A 429 7.96 24.71 -6.19
N GLU A 430 7.56 25.59 -7.11
CA GLU A 430 8.38 26.01 -8.27
C GLU A 430 9.42 27.08 -7.91
N ASN A 431 9.35 27.66 -6.71
CA ASN A 431 10.25 28.71 -6.23
C ASN A 431 11.01 28.33 -4.94
N ASP A 432 10.91 27.07 -4.50
CA ASP A 432 11.51 26.50 -3.29
C ASP A 432 11.19 27.30 -2.01
N ASN A 433 10.00 27.90 -1.92
CA ASN A 433 9.62 28.74 -0.77
C ASN A 433 8.97 27.96 0.40
N GLY A 434 8.74 26.66 0.22
CA GLY A 434 8.08 25.78 1.16
C GLY A 434 6.55 25.73 1.02
N GLU A 435 5.99 26.14 -0.12
CA GLU A 435 4.56 26.13 -0.43
C GLU A 435 4.30 25.66 -1.87
N ALA A 436 3.18 24.97 -2.09
CA ALA A 436 2.78 24.57 -3.43
C ALA A 436 2.18 25.75 -4.20
N ASP A 437 2.70 26.02 -5.39
CA ASP A 437 2.22 27.07 -6.31
C ASP A 437 1.58 26.49 -7.58
N PHE A 438 1.84 25.22 -7.89
CA PHE A 438 1.14 24.49 -8.93
C PHE A 438 0.54 23.19 -8.38
N TYR A 439 -0.77 23.04 -8.58
CA TYR A 439 -1.57 21.89 -8.22
C TYR A 439 -1.92 21.19 -9.53
N GLU A 440 -1.02 20.33 -9.97
CA GLU A 440 -1.17 19.59 -11.21
C GLU A 440 -2.26 18.53 -11.07
N SER A 441 -3.12 18.44 -12.08
CA SER A 441 -4.03 17.31 -12.21
C SER A 441 -3.26 16.10 -12.70
N PHE A 442 -2.85 15.23 -11.79
CA PHE A 442 -2.08 14.03 -12.15
C PHE A 442 -2.97 12.95 -12.76
N ASN A 443 -4.19 12.79 -12.23
CA ASN A 443 -5.27 12.03 -12.84
C ASN A 443 -6.60 12.59 -12.33
N HIS A 444 -7.55 12.91 -13.20
CA HIS A 444 -8.89 13.37 -12.82
C HIS A 444 -10.00 12.51 -13.42
N ASP A 445 -9.76 11.21 -13.64
CA ASP A 445 -10.81 10.32 -14.20
C ASP A 445 -11.79 9.81 -13.14
N LEU A 446 -11.43 9.88 -11.86
CA LEU A 446 -12.26 9.44 -10.75
C LEU A 446 -13.64 10.12 -10.74
N ILE A 447 -14.76 9.39 -10.75
CA ILE A 447 -16.10 9.97 -10.56
C ILE A 447 -16.69 9.50 -9.23
N ILE A 448 -16.77 10.43 -8.27
CA ILE A 448 -17.51 10.25 -7.01
C ILE A 448 -18.53 11.38 -6.90
N HIS A 449 -19.80 11.03 -6.76
CA HIS A 449 -20.83 12.04 -6.51
C HIS A 449 -20.70 12.57 -5.08
N GLY A 450 -20.94 13.86 -4.89
CA GLY A 450 -20.91 14.60 -3.63
C GLY A 450 -21.85 14.13 -2.52
N LEU A 451 -22.35 12.89 -2.58
CA LEU A 451 -23.34 12.35 -1.68
C LEU A 451 -22.73 12.02 -0.30
N PRO A 452 -23.55 11.99 0.77
CA PRO A 452 -23.15 11.45 2.06
C PRO A 452 -22.54 10.06 1.93
N HIS A 453 -21.49 9.78 2.70
CA HIS A 453 -20.77 8.49 2.72
C HIS A 453 -20.11 8.05 1.40
N ALA A 454 -19.91 8.97 0.45
CA ALA A 454 -19.12 8.75 -0.75
C ALA A 454 -17.71 9.37 -0.59
N TYR A 455 -16.67 8.55 -0.55
CA TYR A 455 -15.29 8.99 -0.28
C TYR A 455 -14.30 8.28 -1.20
N ALA A 456 -13.20 8.97 -1.54
CA ALA A 456 -11.97 8.36 -2.02
C ALA A 456 -11.05 8.23 -0.81
N MET A 457 -10.65 7.01 -0.46
CA MET A 457 -10.01 6.71 0.81
C MET A 457 -8.70 6.01 0.57
N ARG A 458 -7.64 6.56 1.20
CA ARG A 458 -6.28 6.00 1.28
C ARG A 458 -5.59 5.93 -0.07
N LEU A 459 -4.31 6.27 -0.13
CA LEU A 459 -3.54 6.19 -1.37
C LEU A 459 -2.33 5.33 -1.07
N GLU A 460 -2.21 4.21 -1.77
CA GLU A 460 -1.08 3.29 -1.61
C GLU A 460 -0.35 3.15 -2.93
N ARG A 461 0.97 3.08 -2.88
CA ARG A 461 1.79 2.82 -4.06
C ARG A 461 2.27 1.37 -4.10
N THR A 462 1.92 0.70 -5.19
CA THR A 462 2.36 -0.68 -5.45
C THR A 462 3.80 -0.73 -6.00
N PRO A 463 4.52 -1.87 -5.90
CA PRO A 463 5.91 -1.98 -6.36
C PRO A 463 6.13 -1.71 -7.86
N ASP A 464 5.09 -1.83 -8.69
CA ASP A 464 5.15 -1.48 -10.13
C ASP A 464 5.07 0.04 -10.38
N GLY A 465 4.91 0.83 -9.31
CA GLY A 465 4.80 2.28 -9.33
C GLY A 465 3.38 2.82 -9.42
N SER A 466 2.37 1.95 -9.58
CA SER A 466 0.96 2.34 -9.71
C SER A 466 0.37 2.71 -8.36
N PHE A 467 -0.67 3.55 -8.40
CA PHE A 467 -1.41 3.97 -7.22
C PHE A 467 -2.70 3.17 -7.09
N VAL A 468 -3.07 2.76 -5.88
CA VAL A 468 -4.34 2.10 -5.60
C VAL A 468 -5.06 2.79 -4.45
N PHE A 469 -6.39 2.87 -4.55
CA PHE A 469 -7.23 3.49 -3.53
C PHE A 469 -8.65 2.95 -3.55
N LEU A 470 -9.37 3.13 -2.45
CA LEU A 470 -10.75 2.67 -2.30
C LEU A 470 -11.74 3.80 -2.54
N CYS A 471 -12.91 3.44 -3.09
CA CYS A 471 -14.02 4.35 -3.31
C CYS A 471 -15.30 3.77 -2.70
N SER A 472 -15.99 4.58 -1.89
CA SER A 472 -17.33 4.28 -1.37
C SER A 472 -18.40 5.15 -2.03
N GLY A 473 -19.66 4.77 -1.84
CA GLY A 473 -20.83 5.49 -2.36
C GLY A 473 -21.30 4.94 -3.70
N GLU A 474 -22.23 5.67 -4.33
CA GLU A 474 -22.86 5.32 -5.60
C GLU A 474 -22.14 5.98 -6.80
N GLY A 475 -22.36 5.44 -7.99
CA GLY A 475 -21.78 5.95 -9.24
C GLY A 475 -20.79 4.98 -9.90
N PRO A 476 -20.15 5.38 -11.02
CA PRO A 476 -19.33 4.49 -11.84
C PRO A 476 -18.18 3.80 -11.08
N HIS A 477 -17.55 4.55 -10.15
CA HIS A 477 -16.45 4.06 -9.31
C HIS A 477 -16.88 3.82 -7.86
N GLY A 478 -18.17 3.92 -7.55
CA GLY A 478 -18.70 3.57 -6.24
C GLY A 478 -18.42 2.11 -5.87
N SER A 479 -18.19 1.87 -4.58
CA SER A 479 -17.98 0.53 -4.01
C SER A 479 -16.89 -0.29 -4.70
N SER A 480 -15.75 0.35 -4.99
CA SER A 480 -14.68 -0.25 -5.78
C SER A 480 -13.28 0.06 -5.24
N LEU A 481 -12.32 -0.75 -5.66
CA LEU A 481 -10.90 -0.46 -5.54
C LEU A 481 -10.40 -0.09 -6.93
N LEU A 482 -9.76 1.06 -7.02
CA LEU A 482 -9.24 1.62 -8.27
C LEU A 482 -7.72 1.53 -8.32
N LYS A 483 -7.18 1.43 -9.55
CA LYS A 483 -5.75 1.51 -9.82
C LYS A 483 -5.49 2.60 -10.85
N VAL A 484 -4.52 3.47 -10.58
CA VAL A 484 -4.01 4.48 -11.51
C VAL A 484 -2.59 4.10 -11.92
N SER A 485 -2.30 4.14 -13.22
CA SER A 485 -0.97 3.84 -13.76
C SER A 485 0.12 4.75 -13.18
N PRO A 486 1.40 4.32 -13.18
CA PRO A 486 2.49 5.12 -12.59
C PRO A 486 2.67 6.52 -13.17
N ASP A 487 2.24 6.73 -14.42
CA ASP A 487 2.27 7.99 -15.15
C ASP A 487 0.99 8.85 -14.98
N GLY A 488 -0.06 8.31 -14.34
CA GLY A 488 -1.33 9.00 -14.13
C GLY A 488 -2.31 8.91 -15.31
N GLU A 489 -1.92 8.31 -16.44
CA GLU A 489 -2.69 8.35 -17.69
C GLU A 489 -3.92 7.42 -17.70
N GLN A 490 -3.94 6.36 -16.89
CA GLN A 490 -4.99 5.34 -16.94
C GLN A 490 -5.55 5.03 -15.56
N LEU A 491 -6.87 5.11 -15.43
CA LEU A 491 -7.63 4.65 -14.28
C LEU A 491 -8.38 3.35 -14.64
N GLU A 492 -8.20 2.30 -13.83
CA GLU A 492 -8.94 1.05 -13.95
C GLU A 492 -9.68 0.70 -12.65
N VAL A 493 -10.82 0.01 -12.79
CA VAL A 493 -11.51 -0.61 -11.66
C VAL A 493 -10.92 -1.99 -11.43
N LEU A 494 -10.13 -2.16 -10.38
CA LEU A 494 -9.44 -3.42 -10.10
C LEU A 494 -10.36 -4.45 -9.42
N ALA A 495 -11.21 -4.02 -8.49
CA ALA A 495 -12.14 -4.89 -7.75
C ALA A 495 -13.39 -4.13 -7.26
N ARG A 496 -14.45 -4.87 -6.88
CA ARG A 496 -15.73 -4.30 -6.43
C ARG A 496 -16.29 -4.99 -5.20
N GLY A 497 -17.35 -4.40 -4.64
CA GLY A 497 -18.11 -5.01 -3.54
C GLY A 497 -17.67 -4.57 -2.16
N PHE A 498 -17.19 -3.32 -2.05
CA PHE A 498 -16.84 -2.72 -0.78
C PHE A 498 -17.91 -1.72 -0.33
N ARG A 499 -18.24 -1.72 0.97
CA ARG A 499 -19.28 -0.87 1.55
C ARG A 499 -18.72 0.50 1.94
N HIS A 500 -17.95 0.53 3.02
CA HIS A 500 -17.31 1.73 3.55
C HIS A 500 -15.90 1.36 4.01
N PRO A 501 -15.04 0.86 3.11
CA PRO A 501 -13.73 0.37 3.48
C PRO A 501 -12.83 1.56 3.78
N PHE A 502 -12.14 1.54 4.92
CA PHE A 502 -11.14 2.56 5.23
C PHE A 502 -9.73 1.97 5.30
N GLY A 503 -9.60 0.66 5.48
CA GLY A 503 -8.32 -0.03 5.42
C GLY A 503 -7.95 -0.44 4.01
N ILE A 504 -6.74 -0.12 3.58
CA ILE A 504 -6.05 -0.70 2.43
C ILE A 504 -4.58 -0.86 2.82
N GLY A 505 -3.86 -1.71 2.11
CA GLY A 505 -2.40 -1.73 2.13
C GLY A 505 -1.85 -2.31 0.84
N ALA A 506 -0.67 -1.82 0.43
CA ALA A 506 0.12 -2.41 -0.66
C ALA A 506 1.37 -3.13 -0.11
N GLY A 507 1.47 -4.42 -0.40
CA GLY A 507 2.56 -5.28 0.03
C GLY A 507 3.80 -5.19 -0.89
N PRO A 508 4.99 -5.51 -0.36
CA PRO A 508 6.25 -5.40 -1.11
C PRO A 508 6.36 -6.39 -2.28
N ASN A 509 5.52 -7.44 -2.35
CA ASN A 509 5.50 -8.38 -3.47
C ASN A 509 4.31 -8.15 -4.42
N GLY A 510 3.64 -7.00 -4.32
CA GLY A 510 2.48 -6.65 -5.14
C GLY A 510 1.15 -7.16 -4.59
N GLU A 511 1.12 -7.64 -3.34
CA GLU A 511 -0.14 -7.89 -2.64
C GLU A 511 -0.92 -6.60 -2.47
N ILE A 512 -2.25 -6.66 -2.61
CA ILE A 512 -3.13 -5.57 -2.24
C ILE A 512 -4.13 -6.14 -1.26
N THR A 513 -4.32 -5.47 -0.13
CA THR A 513 -5.34 -5.82 0.87
C THR A 513 -6.34 -4.69 1.03
N ALA A 514 -7.58 -5.03 1.37
CA ALA A 514 -8.58 -4.06 1.77
C ALA A 514 -9.25 -4.56 3.05
N ALA A 515 -9.61 -3.63 3.94
CA ALA A 515 -10.39 -3.96 5.12
C ALA A 515 -11.67 -3.13 5.20
N ASP A 516 -12.79 -3.85 5.11
CA ASP A 516 -14.13 -3.28 5.11
C ASP A 516 -14.75 -3.35 6.50
N ASN A 517 -15.64 -2.40 6.76
CA ASN A 517 -16.28 -2.21 8.05
C ASN A 517 -17.60 -2.98 8.14
N GLU A 518 -17.84 -3.59 9.30
CA GLU A 518 -19.11 -4.27 9.62
C GLU A 518 -20.34 -3.41 9.23
N GLY A 519 -21.31 -4.04 8.57
CA GLY A 519 -22.62 -3.47 8.31
C GLY A 519 -23.38 -4.24 7.24
N ASN A 520 -24.17 -3.54 6.41
CA ASN A 520 -25.01 -4.20 5.41
C ASN A 520 -24.13 -5.00 4.44
N TRP A 521 -24.42 -6.29 4.27
CA TRP A 521 -23.66 -7.20 3.40
C TRP A 521 -22.18 -7.39 3.78
N VAL A 522 -21.74 -6.87 4.92
CA VAL A 522 -20.40 -7.05 5.48
C VAL A 522 -20.59 -7.55 6.91
N PRO A 523 -20.62 -8.88 7.12
CA PRO A 523 -21.14 -9.46 8.37
C PRO A 523 -20.33 -9.12 9.62
N SER A 524 -19.03 -8.93 9.44
CA SER A 524 -18.10 -8.42 10.45
C SER A 524 -16.95 -7.71 9.73
N SER A 525 -16.15 -6.93 10.47
CA SER A 525 -14.90 -6.38 9.94
C SER A 525 -14.03 -7.50 9.38
N LYS A 526 -13.31 -7.22 8.30
CA LYS A 526 -12.54 -8.26 7.61
C LYS A 526 -11.35 -7.68 6.87
N ILE A 527 -10.33 -8.49 6.67
CA ILE A 527 -9.22 -8.22 5.74
C ILE A 527 -9.41 -9.13 4.54
N ASP A 528 -9.53 -8.52 3.36
CA ASP A 528 -9.59 -9.18 2.07
C ASP A 528 -8.21 -9.12 1.39
N LEU A 529 -7.80 -10.23 0.77
CA LEU A 529 -6.70 -10.23 -0.19
C LEU A 529 -7.27 -10.02 -1.60
N ILE A 530 -6.81 -8.97 -2.27
CA ILE A 530 -7.43 -8.51 -3.51
C ILE A 530 -6.99 -9.36 -4.70
N THR A 531 -7.98 -9.81 -5.46
CA THR A 531 -7.85 -10.51 -6.74
C THR A 531 -8.52 -9.62 -7.80
N PRO A 532 -7.84 -9.30 -8.92
CA PRO A 532 -8.44 -8.50 -9.98
C PRO A 532 -9.78 -9.08 -10.48
N GLY A 533 -10.78 -8.24 -10.61
CA GLY A 533 -12.17 -8.62 -10.95
C GLY A 533 -12.97 -9.24 -9.80
N GLY A 534 -12.41 -9.34 -8.60
CA GLY A 534 -13.06 -9.93 -7.42
C GLY A 534 -14.22 -9.11 -6.89
N PHE A 535 -15.18 -9.80 -6.26
CA PHE A 535 -16.32 -9.22 -5.54
C PHE A 535 -16.25 -9.54 -4.04
N TYR A 536 -16.35 -8.51 -3.20
CA TYR A 536 -16.05 -8.60 -1.76
C TYR A 536 -17.27 -8.43 -0.83
N GLY A 537 -18.50 -8.51 -1.36
CA GLY A 537 -19.71 -8.76 -0.56
C GLY A 537 -20.74 -7.66 -0.53
N PHE A 538 -20.36 -6.39 -0.60
CA PHE A 538 -21.35 -5.32 -0.62
C PHE A 538 -22.07 -5.25 -1.97
N LEU A 539 -23.34 -5.63 -2.00
CA LEU A 539 -24.11 -5.67 -3.24
C LEU A 539 -24.35 -4.30 -3.87
N GLY A 540 -24.39 -3.21 -3.08
CA GLY A 540 -24.40 -1.81 -3.53
C GLY A 540 -24.81 -1.54 -4.98
N GLY A 541 -23.94 -0.87 -5.75
CA GLY A 541 -24.10 -0.68 -7.20
C GLY A 541 -23.83 -1.93 -8.06
N ALA A 542 -23.33 -3.03 -7.49
CA ALA A 542 -23.17 -4.31 -8.21
C ALA A 542 -24.54 -4.94 -8.57
N ALA A 543 -25.54 -4.78 -7.69
CA ALA A 543 -26.92 -5.16 -7.97
C ALA A 543 -27.52 -4.39 -9.16
N GLU A 544 -27.10 -3.14 -9.38
CA GLU A 544 -27.55 -2.30 -10.51
C GLU A 544 -26.93 -2.73 -11.85
N GLN A 545 -25.77 -3.40 -11.81
CA GLN A 545 -25.07 -3.93 -12.99
C GLN A 545 -25.53 -5.34 -13.38
N GLY A 546 -26.42 -5.96 -12.59
CA GLY A 546 -27.01 -7.27 -12.88
C GLY A 546 -26.15 -8.48 -12.50
N ASP A 547 -24.97 -8.24 -11.93
CA ASP A 547 -24.04 -9.25 -11.45
C ASP A 547 -24.18 -9.37 -9.93
N ASN A 548 -24.86 -10.43 -9.45
CA ASN A 548 -24.90 -10.80 -8.03
C ASN A 548 -24.00 -12.04 -7.79
N PRO A 549 -22.66 -11.94 -7.90
CA PRO A 549 -21.78 -13.06 -7.62
C PRO A 549 -21.72 -13.34 -6.11
N ASP A 550 -21.43 -14.59 -5.75
CA ASP A 550 -21.08 -14.92 -4.37
C ASP A 550 -19.78 -14.18 -3.97
N PRO A 551 -19.72 -13.57 -2.77
CA PRO A 551 -18.51 -12.90 -2.32
C PRO A 551 -17.34 -13.86 -2.19
N LEU A 552 -16.16 -13.38 -2.57
CA LEU A 552 -14.91 -14.05 -2.21
C LEU A 552 -14.77 -14.04 -0.69
N ARG A 553 -14.31 -15.17 -0.13
CA ARG A 553 -14.04 -15.27 1.31
C ARG A 553 -12.85 -14.38 1.67
N PRO A 554 -12.91 -13.65 2.80
CA PRO A 554 -11.80 -12.82 3.23
C PRO A 554 -10.59 -13.67 3.61
N LEU A 555 -9.43 -13.02 3.67
CA LEU A 555 -8.24 -13.59 4.29
C LEU A 555 -8.50 -13.85 5.78
N CYS A 556 -9.18 -12.91 6.46
CA CYS A 556 -9.54 -13.03 7.86
C CYS A 556 -10.76 -12.15 8.19
N TYR A 557 -11.78 -12.72 8.82
CA TYR A 557 -12.75 -11.96 9.61
C TYR A 557 -12.12 -11.57 10.95
N ILE A 558 -12.43 -10.37 11.40
CA ILE A 558 -12.01 -9.85 12.70
C ILE A 558 -13.27 -9.53 13.49
N PRO A 559 -13.46 -10.15 14.66
CA PRO A 559 -14.70 -9.97 15.37
C PRO A 559 -14.76 -8.58 15.95
N LYS A 560 -15.99 -8.07 16.09
CA LYS A 560 -16.26 -6.73 16.61
C LYS A 560 -15.57 -6.42 17.94
N VAL A 561 -15.19 -7.40 18.77
CA VAL A 561 -14.44 -7.22 20.04
C VAL A 561 -12.97 -6.88 19.83
N ALA A 562 -12.37 -7.33 18.73
CA ALA A 562 -10.99 -7.08 18.36
C ALA A 562 -10.89 -5.87 17.43
N ASP A 563 -11.82 -5.75 16.49
CA ASP A 563 -11.92 -4.61 15.61
C ASP A 563 -13.38 -4.30 15.24
N ASN A 564 -13.86 -3.09 15.57
CA ASN A 564 -15.22 -2.65 15.24
C ASN A 564 -15.27 -1.74 14.02
N SER A 565 -14.11 -1.26 13.56
CA SER A 565 -13.95 -0.44 12.37
C SER A 565 -12.48 -0.54 11.98
N SER A 566 -12.22 -1.01 10.77
CA SER A 566 -10.91 -1.36 10.26
C SER A 566 -10.14 -0.15 9.73
N GLY A 567 -8.86 -0.08 10.09
CA GLY A 567 -7.87 0.86 9.54
C GLY A 567 -6.93 0.18 8.53
N GLY A 568 -5.88 0.90 8.10
CA GLY A 568 -4.92 0.44 7.09
C GLY A 568 -4.09 -0.78 7.48
N GLN A 569 -3.42 -1.36 6.48
CA GLN A 569 -2.47 -2.45 6.64
C GLN A 569 -1.08 -2.00 6.19
N PHE A 570 -0.03 -2.51 6.85
CA PHE A 570 1.36 -2.26 6.44
C PHE A 570 2.20 -3.52 6.65
N TRP A 571 3.36 -3.58 5.97
CA TRP A 571 4.31 -4.68 6.12
C TRP A 571 5.54 -4.24 6.90
N HIS A 572 5.97 -5.05 7.85
CA HIS A 572 7.14 -4.74 8.68
C HIS A 572 8.45 -4.91 7.88
N THR A 573 8.88 -3.84 7.20
CA THR A 573 10.09 -3.81 6.36
C THR A 573 11.35 -3.33 7.10
N SER A 574 11.21 -2.62 8.23
CA SER A 574 12.32 -1.99 8.93
C SER A 574 13.12 -2.92 9.85
N GLU A 575 14.46 -2.89 9.79
CA GLU A 575 15.33 -3.52 10.78
C GLU A 575 15.26 -2.92 12.18
N ALA A 576 15.10 -1.61 12.26
CA ALA A 576 15.13 -0.87 13.52
C ALA A 576 13.87 -1.06 14.39
N TRP A 577 12.78 -1.62 13.82
CA TRP A 577 11.51 -1.79 14.52
C TRP A 577 11.36 -3.15 15.23
N GLY A 578 12.47 -3.87 15.42
CA GLY A 578 12.52 -5.10 16.21
C GLY A 578 12.28 -6.38 15.39
N PRO A 579 12.48 -7.57 15.98
CA PRO A 579 12.47 -8.82 15.21
C PRO A 579 11.08 -9.42 14.98
N TYR A 580 10.07 -9.01 15.78
CA TYR A 580 8.76 -9.66 15.80
C TYR A 580 8.01 -9.46 14.49
N HIS A 581 7.53 -10.56 13.92
CA HIS A 581 6.71 -10.58 12.69
C HIS A 581 7.32 -9.75 11.54
N ARG A 582 8.66 -9.72 11.45
CA ARG A 582 9.41 -9.05 10.37
C ARG A 582 9.03 -9.63 9.01
N GLY A 583 8.74 -8.74 8.06
CA GLY A 583 8.23 -9.07 6.72
C GLY A 583 6.77 -9.48 6.69
N GLY A 584 6.11 -9.60 7.84
CA GLY A 584 4.68 -9.90 7.94
C GLY A 584 3.82 -8.65 7.93
N MET A 585 2.51 -8.88 7.73
CA MET A 585 1.50 -7.83 7.67
C MET A 585 0.98 -7.47 9.06
N PHE A 586 0.74 -6.19 9.28
CA PHE A 586 0.04 -5.66 10.43
C PHE A 586 -1.23 -4.95 9.99
N HIS A 587 -2.20 -4.88 10.89
CA HIS A 587 -3.49 -4.24 10.66
C HIS A 587 -3.85 -3.34 11.83
N PHE A 588 -4.32 -2.15 11.53
CA PHE A 588 -4.84 -1.23 12.53
C PHE A 588 -6.32 -1.43 12.80
N SER A 589 -6.73 -1.47 14.07
CA SER A 589 -8.12 -1.22 14.44
C SER A 589 -8.33 0.28 14.55
N TRP A 590 -9.04 0.87 13.59
CA TRP A 590 -9.43 2.27 13.63
C TRP A 590 -10.34 2.54 14.84
N GLY A 591 -11.36 1.70 15.03
CA GLY A 591 -12.38 1.91 16.06
C GLY A 591 -11.85 1.79 17.48
N ARG A 592 -10.75 1.05 17.69
CA ARG A 592 -10.12 0.87 19.01
C ARG A 592 -8.81 1.59 19.20
N CYS A 593 -8.26 2.18 18.15
CA CYS A 593 -6.95 2.82 18.16
C CYS A 593 -5.81 1.84 18.56
N THR A 594 -5.91 0.58 18.15
CA THR A 594 -4.93 -0.48 18.45
C THR A 594 -4.31 -1.08 17.20
N LEU A 595 -3.27 -1.88 17.38
CA LEU A 595 -2.51 -2.55 16.33
C LEU A 595 -2.62 -4.07 16.49
N HIS A 596 -2.75 -4.79 15.39
CA HIS A 596 -2.81 -6.25 15.33
C HIS A 596 -1.75 -6.79 14.36
N ALA A 597 -1.09 -7.89 14.71
CA ALA A 597 -0.29 -8.65 13.76
C ALA A 597 -1.20 -9.60 12.97
N VAL A 598 -0.98 -9.74 11.66
CA VAL A 598 -1.75 -10.63 10.79
C VAL A 598 -0.94 -11.88 10.46
N LEU A 599 -1.28 -12.96 11.15
CA LEU A 599 -0.61 -14.25 11.08
C LEU A 599 -1.11 -15.03 9.86
N GLU A 600 -0.55 -14.74 8.69
CA GLU A 600 -0.92 -15.42 7.44
C GLU A 600 -0.47 -16.89 7.41
N GLN A 601 -1.37 -17.75 6.91
CA GLN A 601 -1.07 -19.11 6.51
C GLN A 601 -0.95 -19.18 4.99
N HIS A 602 0.17 -19.74 4.53
CA HIS A 602 0.42 -20.08 3.14
C HIS A 602 0.68 -21.60 3.06
N ALA A 603 -0.38 -22.39 2.84
CA ALA A 603 -0.26 -23.85 2.77
C ALA A 603 -1.17 -24.40 1.68
N GLY A 604 -0.58 -25.07 0.69
CA GLY A 604 -1.28 -25.47 -0.53
C GLY A 604 -1.89 -24.24 -1.24
N ASP A 605 -3.11 -24.40 -1.75
CA ASP A 605 -3.88 -23.32 -2.39
C ASP A 605 -4.76 -22.54 -1.39
N VAL A 606 -4.68 -22.84 -0.09
CA VAL A 606 -5.52 -22.19 0.94
C VAL A 606 -4.82 -20.93 1.45
N ARG A 607 -5.44 -19.77 1.21
CA ARG A 607 -5.09 -18.49 1.82
C ARG A 607 -6.06 -18.16 2.96
N GLN A 608 -5.52 -17.95 4.15
CA GLN A 608 -6.25 -17.51 5.33
C GLN A 608 -5.28 -16.92 6.35
N ALA A 609 -5.78 -16.21 7.35
CA ALA A 609 -4.96 -15.66 8.42
C ALA A 609 -5.69 -15.67 9.75
N ALA A 610 -4.95 -15.26 10.79
CA ALA A 610 -5.50 -14.85 12.07
C ALA A 610 -4.90 -13.53 12.53
N THR A 611 -5.59 -12.80 13.41
CA THR A 611 -5.08 -11.57 14.01
C THR A 611 -4.82 -11.73 15.50
N VAL A 612 -3.81 -11.01 16.00
CA VAL A 612 -3.51 -10.90 17.43
C VAL A 612 -3.09 -9.48 17.78
N GLU A 613 -3.68 -8.92 18.83
CA GLU A 613 -3.41 -7.56 19.28
C GLU A 613 -1.97 -7.41 19.80
N VAL A 614 -1.30 -6.33 19.39
CA VAL A 614 0.06 -5.99 19.78
C VAL A 614 0.04 -5.16 21.08
N PRO A 615 0.67 -5.65 22.17
CA PRO A 615 0.63 -4.95 23.45
C PRO A 615 1.50 -3.69 23.45
N GLY A 616 1.08 -2.70 24.22
CA GLY A 616 1.79 -1.42 24.37
C GLY A 616 1.49 -0.38 23.31
N VAL A 617 0.57 -0.68 22.38
CA VAL A 617 0.12 0.24 21.34
C VAL A 617 -1.32 0.67 21.62
N LEU A 618 -1.50 1.95 21.96
CA LEU A 618 -2.78 2.63 22.04
C LEU A 618 -2.58 4.04 21.50
N LEU A 619 -3.22 4.34 20.38
CA LEU A 619 -3.10 5.61 19.65
C LEU A 619 -4.16 6.60 20.13
N GLU A 620 -3.89 7.90 19.96
CA GLU A 620 -4.82 8.96 20.37
C GLU A 620 -5.99 9.16 19.40
N ALA A 621 -5.83 8.76 18.14
CA ALA A 621 -6.86 8.85 17.10
C ALA A 621 -7.01 7.53 16.33
N GLY A 622 -8.07 7.39 15.54
CA GLY A 622 -8.32 6.20 14.71
C GLY A 622 -7.22 6.06 13.64
N PRO A 623 -6.34 5.05 13.71
CA PRO A 623 -5.23 4.89 12.76
C PRO A 623 -5.70 4.56 11.35
N GLY A 624 -5.22 5.33 10.39
CA GLY A 624 -5.45 5.09 8.96
C GLY A 624 -4.19 4.69 8.22
N GLU A 625 -3.15 5.53 8.31
CA GLU A 625 -1.88 5.43 7.56
C GLU A 625 -0.74 5.12 8.50
N ALA A 626 0.25 4.36 8.01
CA ALA A 626 1.54 4.29 8.68
C ALA A 626 2.68 4.07 7.72
N GLU A 627 3.80 4.74 7.97
CA GLU A 627 5.00 4.63 7.16
C GLU A 627 6.25 4.51 8.04
N PHE A 628 7.24 3.74 7.58
CA PHE A 628 8.51 3.64 8.28
C PHE A 628 9.39 4.84 7.93
N SER A 629 9.85 5.56 8.97
CA SER A 629 10.73 6.70 8.72
C SER A 629 12.07 6.23 8.13
N PRO A 630 12.54 6.80 6.99
CA PRO A 630 13.87 6.48 6.45
C PRO A 630 15.00 6.97 7.38
N ARG A 631 14.68 7.80 8.39
CA ARG A 631 15.66 8.39 9.30
C ARG A 631 15.99 7.50 10.50
N ASP A 632 14.98 6.99 11.19
CA ASP A 632 15.15 6.19 12.41
C ASP A 632 14.60 4.76 12.32
N GLY A 633 13.96 4.43 11.19
CA GLY A 633 13.34 3.13 10.92
C GLY A 633 12.21 2.78 11.88
N GLN A 634 11.66 3.73 12.64
CA GLN A 634 10.47 3.51 13.46
C GLN A 634 9.21 3.78 12.65
N LEU A 635 8.08 3.22 13.10
CA LEU A 635 6.81 3.38 12.42
C LEU A 635 6.12 4.66 12.88
N TYR A 636 5.76 5.52 11.95
CA TYR A 636 4.94 6.70 12.20
C TYR A 636 3.54 6.46 11.70
N VAL A 637 2.55 6.91 12.47
CA VAL A 637 1.14 6.62 12.23
C VAL A 637 0.37 7.93 12.30
N VAL A 638 -0.55 8.13 11.37
CA VAL A 638 -1.55 9.19 11.47
C VAL A 638 -2.95 8.61 11.58
N GLY A 639 -3.80 9.36 12.25
CA GLY A 639 -5.18 8.99 12.45
C GLY A 639 -6.05 10.20 12.73
N LEU A 640 -7.36 9.99 12.62
CA LEU A 640 -8.36 11.01 12.88
C LEU A 640 -9.56 10.45 13.65
N ASP A 641 -10.31 11.36 14.24
CA ASP A 641 -11.56 11.03 14.92
C ASP A 641 -12.71 10.89 13.92
N GLY A 642 -13.63 9.96 14.17
CA GLY A 642 -14.65 9.56 13.20
C GLY A 642 -15.73 8.65 13.78
N TRP A 643 -16.34 7.81 12.94
CA TRP A 643 -17.45 6.95 13.38
C TRP A 643 -16.99 5.87 14.35
N GLN A 644 -17.65 5.78 15.52
CA GLN A 644 -17.52 4.70 16.49
C GLN A 644 -16.06 4.38 16.88
N THR A 645 -15.27 5.43 17.11
CA THR A 645 -13.84 5.31 17.47
C THR A 645 -13.58 5.63 18.93
N ALA A 646 -12.53 5.02 19.49
CA ALA A 646 -11.98 5.32 20.81
C ALA A 646 -11.03 6.53 20.81
N ALA A 647 -10.96 7.28 19.70
CA ALA A 647 -10.15 8.48 19.58
C ALA A 647 -10.43 9.47 20.72
N THR A 648 -9.39 10.14 21.18
CA THR A 648 -9.44 11.18 22.21
C THR A 648 -9.06 12.56 21.67
N VAL A 649 -8.69 12.64 20.40
CA VAL A 649 -8.33 13.87 19.69
C VAL A 649 -8.83 13.82 18.23
N ASP A 650 -9.14 14.99 17.66
CA ASP A 650 -9.55 15.18 16.25
C ASP A 650 -8.65 14.46 15.23
N GLY A 651 -7.34 14.42 15.51
CA GLY A 651 -6.36 13.64 14.77
C GLY A 651 -4.96 13.74 15.36
N SER A 652 -4.09 12.82 14.96
CA SER A 652 -2.78 12.60 15.55
C SER A 652 -1.69 12.29 14.51
N LEU A 653 -0.45 12.61 14.89
CA LEU A 653 0.78 12.05 14.33
C LEU A 653 1.54 11.44 15.50
N GLU A 654 1.81 10.15 15.43
CA GLU A 654 2.38 9.36 16.53
C GLU A 654 3.50 8.45 16.00
N ARG A 655 4.49 8.13 16.84
CA ARG A 655 5.57 7.18 16.51
C ARG A 655 5.45 5.95 17.39
N ILE A 656 5.20 4.80 16.79
CA ILE A 656 5.30 3.51 17.46
C ILE A 656 6.77 3.11 17.46
N ARG A 657 7.41 3.15 18.63
CA ARG A 657 8.84 2.91 18.79
C ARG A 657 9.12 1.58 19.47
N TYR A 658 10.04 0.82 18.89
CA TYR A 658 10.54 -0.41 19.48
C TYR A 658 11.38 -0.12 20.72
N THR A 659 11.16 -0.88 21.80
CA THR A 659 11.83 -0.66 23.09
C THR A 659 13.06 -1.53 23.31
N GLY A 660 13.32 -2.50 22.42
CA GLY A 660 14.31 -3.56 22.64
C GLY A 660 13.79 -4.77 23.41
N LYS A 661 12.51 -4.77 23.83
CA LYS A 661 11.87 -5.90 24.53
C LYS A 661 11.29 -6.91 23.54
N LEU A 662 11.15 -8.17 23.95
CA LEU A 662 10.55 -9.19 23.10
C LEU A 662 9.02 -9.02 23.08
N ALA A 663 8.41 -9.22 21.91
CA ALA A 663 6.96 -9.39 21.82
C ALA A 663 6.63 -10.85 22.16
N LEU A 664 5.93 -11.06 23.27
CA LEU A 664 5.53 -12.38 23.75
C LEU A 664 4.18 -12.78 23.15
N LEU A 665 4.14 -12.90 21.82
CA LEU A 665 2.95 -13.20 21.02
C LEU A 665 3.21 -14.35 20.03
N PRO A 666 2.15 -15.02 19.53
CA PRO A 666 2.28 -15.92 18.39
C PRO A 666 2.72 -15.16 17.14
N SER A 667 3.72 -15.67 16.41
CA SER A 667 4.24 -15.13 15.17
C SER A 667 3.74 -15.85 13.91
N SER A 668 2.96 -16.92 14.06
CA SER A 668 2.32 -17.65 12.94
C SER A 668 1.07 -18.39 13.42
N PHE A 669 0.11 -18.58 12.51
CA PHE A 669 -1.10 -19.36 12.67
C PHE A 669 -1.22 -20.33 11.49
N ALA A 670 -1.60 -21.58 11.76
CA ALA A 670 -2.03 -22.51 10.72
C ALA A 670 -3.14 -23.44 11.21
N ALA A 671 -4.09 -23.79 10.33
CA ALA A 671 -5.13 -24.77 10.57
C ALA A 671 -4.96 -25.98 9.64
N TYR A 672 -4.90 -27.16 10.25
CA TYR A 672 -4.76 -28.45 9.61
C TYR A 672 -5.95 -29.34 9.93
N ALA A 673 -6.12 -30.42 9.16
CA ALA A 673 -7.17 -31.41 9.42
C ALA A 673 -7.13 -32.00 10.85
N ASP A 674 -5.94 -32.04 11.49
CA ASP A 674 -5.73 -32.60 12.83
C ASP A 674 -5.54 -31.56 13.95
N GLY A 675 -5.69 -30.26 13.67
CA GLY A 675 -5.63 -29.22 14.69
C GLY A 675 -5.13 -27.86 14.23
N ILE A 676 -4.85 -26.99 15.21
CA ILE A 676 -4.38 -25.61 15.01
C ILE A 676 -2.95 -25.51 15.50
N GLU A 677 -2.08 -24.89 14.72
CA GLU A 677 -0.68 -24.62 15.04
C GLU A 677 -0.45 -23.13 15.25
N LEU A 678 0.26 -22.80 16.34
CA LEU A 678 0.74 -21.45 16.64
C LEU A 678 2.26 -21.51 16.83
N LYS A 679 3.00 -20.58 16.23
CA LYS A 679 4.47 -20.46 16.47
C LYS A 679 4.76 -19.23 17.30
N PHE A 680 5.83 -19.29 18.09
CA PHE A 680 6.31 -18.24 18.97
C PHE A 680 7.81 -18.02 18.74
N ASP A 681 8.28 -16.81 19.00
CA ASP A 681 9.71 -16.51 18.89
C ASP A 681 10.51 -17.02 20.12
N VAL A 682 9.79 -17.36 21.19
CA VAL A 682 10.31 -17.86 22.48
C VAL A 682 9.72 -19.21 22.85
N PRO A 683 10.45 -20.08 23.55
CA PRO A 683 9.92 -21.35 24.03
C PRO A 683 8.84 -21.14 25.09
N LEU A 684 7.76 -21.92 25.02
CA LEU A 684 6.71 -21.99 26.04
C LEU A 684 7.03 -23.04 27.11
N ASP A 685 6.48 -22.86 28.31
CA ASP A 685 6.52 -23.86 29.38
C ASP A 685 5.44 -24.94 29.14
N PRO A 686 5.82 -26.22 28.92
CA PRO A 686 4.88 -27.31 28.73
C PRO A 686 3.88 -27.46 29.89
N ALA A 687 4.28 -27.15 31.13
CA ALA A 687 3.41 -27.28 32.30
C ALA A 687 2.28 -26.25 32.30
N SER A 688 2.48 -25.10 31.65
CA SER A 688 1.48 -24.04 31.57
C SER A 688 0.31 -24.39 30.64
N LEU A 689 0.53 -25.25 29.64
CA LEU A 689 -0.45 -25.65 28.62
C LEU A 689 -1.56 -26.57 29.14
N VAL A 690 -1.27 -27.36 30.17
CA VAL A 690 -2.21 -28.33 30.76
C VAL A 690 -2.99 -27.77 31.96
N ARG A 691 -2.78 -26.49 32.30
CA ARG A 691 -3.54 -25.83 33.37
C ARG A 691 -4.98 -25.58 32.92
N PRO A 692 -5.99 -25.81 33.80
CA PRO A 692 -7.37 -25.50 33.48
C PRO A 692 -7.53 -24.03 33.05
N GLY A 693 -8.07 -23.82 31.84
CA GLY A 693 -8.28 -22.49 31.27
C GLY A 693 -7.04 -21.82 30.65
N GLY A 694 -5.88 -22.51 30.60
CA GLY A 694 -4.67 -21.97 29.96
C GLY A 694 -4.75 -21.91 28.44
N VAL A 695 -5.56 -22.78 27.82
CA VAL A 695 -5.91 -22.74 26.40
C VAL A 695 -7.40 -22.98 26.26
N ARG A 696 -8.08 -22.15 25.47
CA ARG A 696 -9.49 -22.31 25.10
C ARG A 696 -9.65 -22.06 23.61
N VAL A 697 -10.46 -22.89 22.95
CA VAL A 697 -10.76 -22.74 21.53
C VAL A 697 -12.27 -22.71 21.35
N GLU A 698 -12.75 -21.73 20.60
CA GLU A 698 -14.17 -21.60 20.24
C GLU A 698 -14.34 -21.12 18.80
N GLN A 699 -15.51 -21.40 18.22
CA GLN A 699 -15.79 -21.12 16.81
C GLN A 699 -17.23 -20.65 16.59
N TRP A 700 -17.44 -19.88 15.52
CA TRP A 700 -18.76 -19.42 15.06
C TRP A 700 -18.72 -18.96 13.59
N ASN A 701 -19.89 -18.89 12.96
CA ASN A 701 -20.06 -18.35 11.60
C ASN A 701 -20.87 -17.05 11.61
N TYR A 702 -20.78 -16.33 10.49
CA TYR A 702 -21.57 -15.14 10.23
C TYR A 702 -22.60 -15.38 9.13
N GLN A 703 -23.64 -14.55 9.09
CA GLN A 703 -24.65 -14.54 8.03
C GLN A 703 -24.43 -13.33 7.12
N TRP A 704 -24.16 -13.60 5.85
CA TRP A 704 -24.16 -12.58 4.80
C TRP A 704 -25.59 -12.19 4.45
N SER A 705 -25.96 -10.96 4.76
CA SER A 705 -27.31 -10.44 4.55
C SER A 705 -27.32 -8.91 4.43
N SER A 706 -28.43 -8.35 3.98
CA SER A 706 -28.67 -6.90 3.99
C SER A 706 -28.79 -6.30 5.39
N THR A 707 -28.84 -7.10 6.46
CA THR A 707 -28.88 -6.61 7.84
C THR A 707 -27.55 -5.96 8.20
N TYR A 708 -27.56 -4.98 9.09
CA TYR A 708 -26.33 -4.38 9.59
C TYR A 708 -25.54 -5.38 10.43
N GLY A 709 -24.41 -5.86 9.91
CA GLY A 709 -23.57 -6.87 10.54
C GLY A 709 -24.26 -8.23 10.68
N SER A 710 -23.71 -9.09 11.51
CA SER A 710 -24.27 -10.41 11.80
C SER A 710 -24.14 -10.77 13.28
N TYR A 711 -25.13 -11.50 13.79
CA TYR A 711 -24.94 -12.25 15.02
C TYR A 711 -23.88 -13.33 14.82
N HIS A 712 -23.34 -13.84 15.93
CA HIS A 712 -22.50 -15.03 15.91
C HIS A 712 -23.37 -16.28 15.94
N TYR A 713 -23.25 -17.15 14.94
CA TYR A 713 -24.03 -18.38 14.84
C TYR A 713 -23.18 -19.60 15.15
N SER A 714 -23.76 -20.54 15.88
CA SER A 714 -23.16 -21.85 16.15
C SER A 714 -22.89 -22.56 14.82
N VAL A 715 -21.72 -23.15 14.69
CA VAL A 715 -21.34 -23.94 13.52
C VAL A 715 -22.05 -25.30 13.56
N LYS A 716 -22.25 -25.87 14.76
CA LYS A 716 -22.95 -27.14 14.99
C LYS A 716 -24.47 -27.02 14.81
N GLU A 717 -25.05 -25.88 15.18
CA GLU A 717 -26.47 -25.56 15.08
C GLU A 717 -26.67 -24.20 14.37
N PRO A 718 -26.65 -24.14 13.02
CA PRO A 718 -26.55 -22.88 12.25
C PRO A 718 -27.63 -21.81 12.52
N GLU A 719 -28.78 -22.20 13.07
CA GLU A 719 -29.85 -21.27 13.44
C GLU A 719 -29.72 -20.73 14.89
N ARG A 720 -28.82 -21.30 15.69
CA ARG A 720 -28.60 -20.93 17.10
C ARG A 720 -27.56 -19.83 17.19
N VAL A 721 -27.95 -18.69 17.76
CA VAL A 721 -27.01 -17.63 18.15
C VAL A 721 -26.11 -18.12 19.30
N GLY A 722 -24.81 -17.89 19.18
CA GLY A 722 -23.80 -18.21 20.17
C GLY A 722 -22.62 -18.99 19.59
N HIS A 723 -21.61 -19.24 20.43
CA HIS A 723 -20.38 -19.90 20.01
C HIS A 723 -20.41 -21.39 20.33
N ASP A 724 -19.59 -22.17 19.61
CA ASP A 724 -19.30 -23.56 19.97
C ASP A 724 -17.93 -23.63 20.64
N GLN A 725 -17.88 -24.17 21.86
CA GLN A 725 -16.62 -24.58 22.46
C GLN A 725 -16.08 -25.82 21.73
N LEU A 726 -14.78 -25.81 21.46
CA LEU A 726 -14.05 -26.94 20.91
C LEU A 726 -13.19 -27.58 21.99
N ASP A 727 -13.28 -28.91 22.10
CA ASP A 727 -12.51 -29.68 23.06
C ASP A 727 -11.07 -29.86 22.55
N VAL A 728 -10.11 -29.21 23.20
CA VAL A 728 -8.68 -29.38 22.95
C VAL A 728 -8.23 -30.72 23.53
N GLN A 729 -8.04 -31.72 22.68
CA GLN A 729 -7.68 -33.08 23.09
C GLN A 729 -6.24 -33.16 23.61
N ALA A 730 -5.35 -32.39 22.99
CA ALA A 730 -3.96 -32.29 23.40
C ALA A 730 -3.36 -30.94 22.99
N ALA A 731 -2.49 -30.40 23.83
CA ALA A 731 -1.61 -29.28 23.51
C ALA A 731 -0.17 -29.80 23.55
N THR A 732 0.49 -29.83 22.40
CA THR A 732 1.83 -30.40 22.25
C THR A 732 2.80 -29.36 21.72
N LEU A 733 4.01 -29.33 22.28
CA LEU A 733 5.08 -28.45 21.83
C LEU A 733 6.06 -29.19 20.92
N SER A 734 6.63 -28.48 19.96
CA SER A 734 7.85 -28.90 19.26
C SER A 734 9.02 -29.07 20.23
N ASN A 735 10.09 -29.74 19.77
CA ASN A 735 11.28 -29.99 20.58
C ASN A 735 11.97 -28.72 21.07
N ASP A 736 11.91 -27.62 20.31
CA ASP A 736 12.45 -26.32 20.69
C ASP A 736 11.48 -25.51 21.59
N GLY A 737 10.29 -26.03 21.86
CA GLY A 737 9.26 -25.39 22.68
C GLY A 737 8.54 -24.22 22.02
N LYS A 738 8.81 -23.92 20.74
CA LYS A 738 8.34 -22.70 20.07
C LYS A 738 7.10 -22.88 19.20
N THR A 739 6.75 -24.12 18.85
CA THR A 739 5.56 -24.42 18.06
C THR A 739 4.57 -25.17 18.94
N LEU A 740 3.39 -24.60 19.11
CA LEU A 740 2.26 -25.17 19.83
C LEU A 740 1.26 -25.74 18.84
N LEU A 741 1.03 -27.06 18.92
CA LEU A 741 -0.06 -27.72 18.23
C LEU A 741 -1.19 -28.03 19.21
N LEU A 742 -2.38 -27.51 18.91
CA LEU A 742 -3.63 -27.81 19.58
C LEU A 742 -4.40 -28.83 18.75
N ARG A 743 -4.48 -30.08 19.22
CA ARG A 743 -5.30 -31.11 18.59
C ARG A 743 -6.77 -30.86 18.91
N VAL A 744 -7.55 -30.62 17.87
CA VAL A 744 -8.97 -30.31 17.95
C VAL A 744 -9.69 -31.21 16.95
N ASP A 745 -10.58 -32.07 17.45
CA ASP A 745 -11.35 -32.98 16.59
C ASP A 745 -12.50 -32.24 15.91
N GLY A 746 -12.78 -32.59 14.66
CA GLY A 746 -13.92 -32.03 13.91
C GLY A 746 -13.74 -30.56 13.52
N LEU A 747 -12.49 -30.10 13.37
CA LEU A 747 -12.20 -28.80 12.75
C LEU A 747 -12.78 -28.80 11.32
N GLN A 748 -13.32 -27.67 10.90
CA GLN A 748 -13.91 -27.48 9.57
C GLN A 748 -13.72 -26.03 9.14
N PRO A 749 -13.89 -25.70 7.84
CA PRO A 749 -13.97 -24.31 7.42
C PRO A 749 -14.99 -23.54 8.24
N VAL A 750 -14.58 -22.39 8.76
CA VAL A 750 -15.37 -21.57 9.67
C VAL A 750 -14.96 -20.11 9.50
N ASP A 751 -15.90 -19.19 9.62
CA ASP A 751 -15.61 -17.76 9.47
C ASP A 751 -14.75 -17.24 10.61
N GLN A 752 -15.01 -17.71 11.84
CA GLN A 752 -14.20 -17.33 13.00
C GLN A 752 -13.84 -18.52 13.89
N ILE A 753 -12.55 -18.59 14.23
CA ILE A 753 -12.00 -19.37 15.33
C ILE A 753 -11.26 -18.44 16.29
N GLN A 754 -11.47 -18.61 17.58
CA GLN A 754 -10.73 -17.90 18.61
C GLN A 754 -9.89 -18.88 19.42
N VAL A 755 -8.59 -18.62 19.52
CA VAL A 755 -7.69 -19.31 20.46
C VAL A 755 -7.28 -18.34 21.56
N SER A 756 -7.77 -18.57 22.77
CA SER A 756 -7.36 -17.82 23.96
C SER A 756 -6.22 -18.53 24.68
N LEU A 757 -5.16 -17.79 24.97
CA LEU A 757 -3.97 -18.27 25.67
C LEU A 757 -3.78 -17.52 27.00
N ASP A 758 -3.57 -18.26 28.08
CA ASP A 758 -3.05 -17.79 29.37
C ASP A 758 -1.96 -18.77 29.85
N VAL A 759 -0.79 -18.65 29.22
CA VAL A 759 0.35 -19.58 29.34
C VAL A 759 1.59 -18.82 29.78
N THR A 760 2.71 -19.52 29.96
CA THR A 760 3.99 -18.89 30.31
C THR A 760 5.09 -19.33 29.36
N THR A 761 6.07 -18.45 29.15
CA THR A 761 7.33 -18.84 28.49
C THR A 761 8.11 -19.80 29.38
N ALA A 762 9.09 -20.51 28.81
CA ALA A 762 10.00 -21.35 29.60
C ALA A 762 10.84 -20.53 30.60
N ALA A 763 10.97 -19.21 30.37
CA ALA A 763 11.60 -18.27 31.29
C ALA A 763 10.64 -17.75 32.40
N GLY A 764 9.37 -18.16 32.38
CA GLY A 764 8.36 -17.80 33.38
C GLY A 764 7.60 -16.50 33.10
N GLU A 765 7.73 -15.92 31.91
CA GLU A 765 7.02 -14.69 31.54
C GLU A 765 5.59 -15.01 31.07
N PRO A 766 4.59 -14.19 31.42
CA PRO A 766 3.20 -14.44 31.01
C PRO A 766 2.99 -14.19 29.52
N VAL A 767 2.29 -15.10 28.85
CA VAL A 767 1.81 -14.97 27.48
C VAL A 767 0.28 -14.97 27.51
N LYS A 768 -0.31 -13.81 27.23
CA LYS A 768 -1.77 -13.63 27.15
C LYS A 768 -2.14 -13.10 25.79
N ALA A 769 -2.89 -13.88 25.03
CA ALA A 769 -3.28 -13.54 23.68
C ALA A 769 -4.64 -14.12 23.34
N ASN A 770 -5.41 -13.37 22.53
CA ASN A 770 -6.54 -13.91 21.78
C ASN A 770 -6.15 -13.87 20.31
N VAL A 771 -6.11 -15.04 19.69
CA VAL A 771 -5.85 -15.19 18.26
C VAL A 771 -7.19 -15.41 17.57
N TYR A 772 -7.59 -14.51 16.67
CA TYR A 772 -8.84 -14.57 15.94
C TYR A 772 -8.56 -14.94 14.49
N GLY A 773 -8.86 -16.17 14.09
CA GLY A 773 -8.60 -16.68 12.75
C GLY A 773 -9.84 -16.94 11.93
N THR A 774 -9.67 -16.98 10.61
CA THR A 774 -10.63 -17.57 9.68
C THR A 774 -10.04 -18.86 9.11
N ILE A 775 -10.87 -19.89 8.95
CA ILE A 775 -10.47 -21.14 8.30
C ILE A 775 -11.25 -21.24 6.99
N ASN A 776 -10.58 -20.89 5.89
CA ASN A 776 -11.10 -21.04 4.54
C ASN A 776 -11.02 -22.48 4.05
N GLY A 777 -9.98 -23.18 4.47
CA GLY A 777 -9.76 -24.59 4.18
C GLY A 777 -8.86 -25.23 5.23
N LEU A 778 -8.92 -26.56 5.28
CA LEU A 778 -7.99 -27.35 6.07
C LEU A 778 -6.99 -27.98 5.13
N VAL A 779 -5.72 -27.95 5.54
CA VAL A 779 -4.66 -28.60 4.79
C VAL A 779 -4.33 -29.91 5.48
N GLU A 780 -4.24 -31.00 4.71
CA GLU A 780 -3.67 -32.22 5.24
C GLU A 780 -2.21 -31.95 5.59
N ARG A 781 -1.78 -32.40 6.76
CA ARG A 781 -0.36 -32.24 7.14
C ARG A 781 0.60 -32.93 6.17
N SER A 782 0.10 -33.84 5.33
CA SER A 782 0.82 -34.47 4.21
C SER A 782 0.82 -33.67 2.90
N ASP A 783 -0.17 -32.80 2.66
CA ASP A 783 -0.33 -32.02 1.43
C ASP A 783 0.41 -30.68 1.46
N VAL A 784 0.86 -30.27 2.64
CA VAL A 784 2.11 -29.51 2.72
C VAL A 784 3.20 -30.57 2.51
N ARG A 785 3.87 -30.56 1.35
CA ARG A 785 5.33 -30.71 1.43
C ARG A 785 5.77 -29.56 2.32
N LEU A 786 5.76 -29.80 3.64
CA LEU A 786 6.90 -29.45 4.42
C LEU A 786 8.02 -30.00 3.53
N ALA A 787 8.87 -29.13 2.96
CA ALA A 787 10.28 -29.48 2.99
C ALA A 787 10.42 -29.97 4.43
N SER A 788 10.45 -31.29 4.60
CA SER A 788 10.09 -31.92 5.86
C SER A 788 10.94 -31.17 6.86
N ALA A 789 10.30 -30.36 7.70
CA ALA A 789 10.99 -29.78 8.84
C ALA A 789 11.10 -30.95 9.83
N GLU A 790 11.77 -32.02 9.39
CA GLU A 790 12.82 -32.62 10.18
C GLU A 790 13.49 -31.45 10.89
N ALA A 791 13.64 -31.57 12.22
CA ALA A 791 14.52 -30.70 12.97
C ALA A 791 15.71 -30.34 12.08
N PRO A 792 16.04 -29.03 11.92
CA PRO A 792 16.98 -28.58 10.90
C PRO A 792 18.10 -29.59 10.79
N ALA A 793 18.22 -30.20 9.61
CA ALA A 793 19.01 -31.41 9.44
C ALA A 793 20.28 -31.23 10.24
N THR A 794 20.46 -32.03 11.29
CA THR A 794 21.65 -31.89 12.12
C THR A 794 22.85 -31.94 11.17
N LEU A 795 23.94 -31.26 11.48
CA LEU A 795 25.14 -31.32 10.66
C LEU A 795 25.51 -32.78 10.31
N ARG A 796 25.19 -33.72 11.22
CA ARG A 796 25.28 -35.17 11.03
C ARG A 796 24.38 -35.74 9.93
N GLN A 797 23.12 -35.32 9.83
CA GLN A 797 22.20 -35.72 8.74
C GLN A 797 22.65 -35.15 7.40
N LEU A 798 23.05 -33.87 7.38
CA LEU A 798 23.50 -33.21 6.15
C LEU A 798 24.75 -33.89 5.57
N LEU A 799 25.66 -34.34 6.44
CA LEU A 799 26.89 -35.05 6.10
C LEU A 799 26.76 -36.59 6.08
N ALA A 800 25.54 -37.13 6.15
CA ALA A 800 25.33 -38.57 6.09
C ALA A 800 25.72 -39.12 4.70
N LYS A 801 26.33 -40.31 4.63
CA LYS A 801 26.88 -40.87 3.38
C LYS A 801 25.85 -41.03 2.26
N ASP A 802 24.61 -41.36 2.61
CA ASP A 802 23.49 -41.43 1.69
C ASP A 802 23.04 -40.04 1.21
N ASN A 803 23.36 -38.97 1.95
CA ASN A 803 23.16 -37.59 1.52
C ASN A 803 24.24 -37.04 0.56
N LEU A 804 25.35 -37.77 0.37
CA LEU A 804 26.51 -37.27 -0.39
C LEU A 804 26.42 -37.54 -1.89
N VAL A 805 26.92 -36.58 -2.67
CA VAL A 805 27.09 -36.64 -4.12
C VAL A 805 28.56 -36.47 -4.46
N ALA A 806 29.19 -37.40 -5.16
CA ALA A 806 30.55 -37.19 -5.64
C ALA A 806 30.56 -36.17 -6.78
N TRP A 807 31.35 -35.11 -6.67
CA TRP A 807 31.39 -34.01 -7.66
C TRP A 807 32.79 -33.77 -8.22
N CYS A 808 32.85 -33.50 -9.53
CA CYS A 808 34.06 -33.10 -10.24
C CYS A 808 35.16 -34.18 -10.19
N ILE A 809 34.75 -35.45 -10.40
CA ILE A 809 35.60 -36.63 -10.24
C ILE A 809 36.07 -37.27 -11.56
N VAL A 810 35.57 -36.77 -12.70
CA VAL A 810 35.78 -37.41 -14.02
C VAL A 810 36.97 -36.75 -14.73
N PRO A 811 36.97 -35.45 -15.06
CA PRO A 811 38.12 -34.81 -15.71
C PRO A 811 39.35 -34.74 -14.81
N PHE A 812 39.18 -34.83 -13.49
CA PHE A 812 40.25 -34.72 -12.49
C PHE A 812 40.72 -36.07 -11.95
N ASP A 813 40.30 -37.19 -12.54
CA ASP A 813 40.84 -38.49 -12.13
C ASP A 813 42.26 -38.69 -12.68
N ALA A 814 43.27 -38.50 -11.83
CA ALA A 814 44.68 -38.71 -12.19
C ALA A 814 44.97 -40.14 -12.70
N LYS A 815 44.16 -41.13 -12.32
CA LYS A 815 44.27 -42.53 -12.80
C LYS A 815 43.51 -42.77 -14.10
N ARG A 816 42.71 -41.81 -14.57
CA ARG A 816 41.88 -41.89 -15.78
C ARG A 816 41.03 -43.17 -15.82
N ARG A 817 40.39 -43.50 -14.69
CA ARG A 817 39.53 -44.67 -14.58
C ARG A 817 38.44 -44.63 -15.65
N GLY A 818 38.08 -45.79 -16.19
CA GLY A 818 36.93 -45.93 -17.08
C GLY A 818 35.59 -46.00 -16.30
N PRO A 819 34.44 -46.06 -17.02
CA PRO A 819 33.10 -46.16 -16.45
C PRO A 819 32.95 -47.18 -15.29
N GLU A 820 33.29 -48.44 -15.54
CA GLU A 820 33.19 -49.53 -14.56
C GLU A 820 34.08 -49.30 -13.34
N GLU A 821 35.32 -48.87 -13.55
CA GLU A 821 36.28 -48.65 -12.46
C GLU A 821 35.86 -47.49 -11.55
N ARG A 822 35.21 -46.46 -12.12
CA ARG A 822 34.67 -45.31 -11.38
C ARG A 822 33.42 -45.70 -10.59
N ALA A 823 32.49 -46.42 -11.19
CA ALA A 823 31.31 -46.93 -10.50
C ALA A 823 31.71 -47.83 -9.32
N ALA A 824 32.65 -48.76 -9.54
CA ALA A 824 33.20 -49.61 -8.49
C ALA A 824 33.96 -48.81 -7.40
N MET A 825 34.60 -47.69 -7.75
CA MET A 825 35.24 -46.80 -6.77
C MET A 825 34.20 -46.14 -5.85
N LEU A 826 33.12 -45.59 -6.41
CA LEU A 826 32.05 -44.97 -5.65
C LEU A 826 31.36 -45.99 -4.72
N GLU A 827 31.12 -47.21 -5.22
CA GLU A 827 30.61 -48.32 -4.42
C GLU A 827 31.54 -48.64 -3.23
N ARG A 828 32.87 -48.73 -3.45
CA ARG A 828 33.85 -48.96 -2.37
C ARG A 828 33.86 -47.85 -1.33
N LEU A 829 33.70 -46.60 -1.74
CA LEU A 829 33.65 -45.43 -0.84
C LEU A 829 32.30 -45.36 -0.10
N GLY A 830 31.28 -46.04 -0.62
CA GLY A 830 29.90 -46.02 -0.12
C GLY A 830 29.15 -44.75 -0.48
N ILE A 831 29.54 -44.07 -1.56
CA ILE A 831 28.86 -42.89 -2.10
C ILE A 831 27.92 -43.39 -3.20
N LYS A 832 26.62 -43.09 -3.09
CA LYS A 832 25.59 -43.63 -3.99
C LYS A 832 25.13 -42.66 -5.06
N ARG A 833 25.63 -41.42 -5.06
CA ARG A 833 25.24 -40.38 -6.02
C ARG A 833 26.45 -39.72 -6.64
N VAL A 834 26.34 -39.33 -7.90
CA VAL A 834 27.40 -38.63 -8.63
C VAL A 834 26.82 -37.49 -9.45
N ALA A 835 27.54 -36.37 -9.45
CA ALA A 835 27.34 -35.26 -10.36
C ALA A 835 28.43 -35.35 -11.44
N TYR A 836 28.02 -35.44 -12.70
CA TYR A 836 28.91 -35.76 -13.81
C TYR A 836 29.43 -34.49 -14.49
N ASP A 837 30.73 -34.25 -14.34
CA ASP A 837 31.48 -33.23 -15.09
C ASP A 837 32.15 -33.93 -16.28
N TRP A 838 32.02 -33.41 -17.49
CA TRP A 838 32.42 -34.12 -18.72
C TRP A 838 33.30 -33.25 -19.63
N ARG A 839 33.96 -33.90 -20.59
CA ARG A 839 34.74 -33.28 -21.67
C ARG A 839 34.47 -34.07 -22.95
N GLU A 840 34.79 -33.52 -24.12
CA GLU A 840 34.44 -34.13 -25.41
C GLU A 840 34.92 -35.60 -25.53
N GLU A 841 36.07 -35.94 -24.95
CA GLU A 841 36.61 -37.30 -24.95
C GLU A 841 35.75 -38.31 -24.16
N HIS A 842 34.90 -37.86 -23.23
CA HIS A 842 34.05 -38.70 -22.40
C HIS A 842 32.70 -39.02 -23.08
N VAL A 843 32.27 -38.21 -24.06
CA VAL A 843 30.98 -38.36 -24.75
C VAL A 843 30.72 -39.79 -25.27
N PRO A 844 31.69 -40.49 -25.91
CA PRO A 844 31.48 -41.86 -26.38
C PRO A 844 31.21 -42.88 -25.27
N GLN A 845 31.50 -42.55 -24.01
CA GLN A 845 31.40 -43.45 -22.86
C GLN A 845 30.14 -43.19 -22.01
N PHE A 846 29.31 -42.18 -22.32
CA PHE A 846 28.16 -41.80 -21.50
C PHE A 846 27.17 -42.95 -21.25
N ASP A 847 26.87 -43.73 -22.27
CA ASP A 847 26.01 -44.91 -22.16
C ASP A 847 26.62 -45.99 -21.27
N GLU A 848 27.92 -46.27 -21.44
CA GLU A 848 28.65 -47.23 -20.59
C GLU A 848 28.71 -46.76 -19.12
N GLU A 849 28.80 -45.45 -18.90
CA GLU A 849 28.81 -44.84 -17.57
C GLU A 849 27.48 -45.02 -16.85
N LEU A 850 26.35 -44.74 -17.50
CA LEU A 850 25.03 -44.93 -16.91
C LEU A 850 24.71 -46.41 -16.64
N GLU A 851 25.12 -47.31 -17.52
CA GLU A 851 24.96 -48.76 -17.28
C GLU A 851 25.84 -49.25 -16.13
N ALA A 852 27.08 -48.76 -16.02
CA ALA A 852 27.95 -49.05 -14.88
C ALA A 852 27.36 -48.50 -13.57
N TYR A 853 26.84 -47.26 -13.57
CA TYR A 853 26.18 -46.69 -12.40
C TYR A 853 24.98 -47.52 -11.96
N LYS A 854 24.10 -47.88 -12.90
CA LYS A 854 22.96 -48.76 -12.63
C LYS A 854 23.38 -50.10 -12.04
N LYS A 855 24.43 -50.73 -12.59
CA LYS A 855 24.98 -52.01 -12.11
C LYS A 855 25.51 -51.91 -10.68
N HIS A 856 26.16 -50.81 -10.33
CA HIS A 856 26.75 -50.58 -9.00
C HIS A 856 25.82 -49.86 -8.02
N GLY A 857 24.57 -49.59 -8.41
CA GLY A 857 23.59 -48.88 -7.57
C GLY A 857 23.97 -47.42 -7.28
N ILE A 858 24.62 -46.77 -8.26
CA ILE A 858 24.95 -45.35 -8.25
C ILE A 858 23.88 -44.59 -9.04
N ASP A 859 23.41 -43.50 -8.46
CA ASP A 859 22.43 -42.59 -9.06
C ASP A 859 23.11 -41.37 -9.67
N LEU A 860 22.71 -41.02 -10.90
CA LEU A 860 23.18 -39.81 -11.58
C LEU A 860 22.35 -38.63 -11.06
N HIS A 861 22.90 -37.94 -10.06
CA HIS A 861 22.24 -36.83 -9.38
C HIS A 861 22.22 -35.57 -10.26
N ALA A 862 23.32 -35.27 -10.94
CA ALA A 862 23.44 -34.06 -11.73
C ALA A 862 24.38 -34.22 -12.94
N PHE A 863 24.24 -33.31 -13.90
CA PHE A 863 25.08 -33.21 -15.09
C PHE A 863 25.53 -31.77 -15.33
N TRP A 864 26.84 -31.57 -15.51
CA TRP A 864 27.40 -30.27 -15.80
C TRP A 864 27.07 -29.80 -17.21
N THR A 865 26.43 -28.66 -17.35
CA THR A 865 25.85 -28.21 -18.63
C THR A 865 26.07 -26.70 -18.82
N PRO A 866 27.27 -26.27 -19.27
CA PRO A 866 27.57 -24.85 -19.45
C PRO A 866 26.69 -24.23 -20.54
N VAL A 867 26.50 -22.90 -20.45
CA VAL A 867 25.75 -22.09 -21.41
C VAL A 867 26.66 -20.97 -21.91
N ASN A 868 27.10 -21.09 -23.15
CA ASN A 868 28.07 -20.18 -23.76
C ASN A 868 27.44 -19.26 -24.82
N THR A 869 26.23 -19.57 -25.25
CA THR A 869 25.50 -18.86 -26.30
C THR A 869 24.12 -18.41 -25.80
N ALA A 870 23.50 -17.47 -26.52
CA ALA A 870 22.14 -17.01 -26.22
C ALA A 870 21.06 -18.05 -26.57
N THR A 871 21.42 -19.16 -27.21
CA THR A 871 20.52 -20.24 -27.65
C THR A 871 21.05 -21.59 -27.16
N PRO A 872 20.93 -21.90 -25.85
CA PRO A 872 21.63 -23.04 -25.25
C PRO A 872 21.33 -24.38 -25.92
N LEU A 873 20.08 -24.59 -26.37
CA LEU A 873 19.66 -25.82 -27.06
C LEU A 873 20.33 -26.06 -28.43
N GLU A 874 20.99 -25.05 -29.00
CA GLU A 874 21.78 -25.18 -30.23
C GLU A 874 23.23 -25.61 -29.95
N GLU A 875 23.69 -25.53 -28.70
CA GLU A 875 25.01 -26.05 -28.31
C GLU A 875 24.98 -27.59 -28.34
N PRO A 876 25.95 -28.27 -28.97
CA PRO A 876 25.87 -29.71 -29.28
C PRO A 876 25.61 -30.64 -28.08
N HIS A 877 26.02 -30.25 -26.86
CA HIS A 877 25.90 -31.07 -25.67
C HIS A 877 24.50 -31.07 -25.06
N TRP A 878 23.70 -30.02 -25.22
CA TRP A 878 22.35 -29.96 -24.67
C TRP A 878 21.42 -31.05 -25.20
N PRO A 879 21.22 -31.21 -26.53
CA PRO A 879 20.38 -32.28 -27.06
C PRO A 879 20.96 -33.66 -26.77
N LEU A 880 22.29 -33.79 -26.72
CA LEU A 880 22.97 -35.05 -26.36
C LEU A 880 22.65 -35.48 -24.91
N ILE A 881 22.77 -34.57 -23.95
CA ILE A 881 22.55 -34.85 -22.52
C ILE A 881 21.06 -35.11 -22.26
N LEU A 882 20.17 -34.33 -22.86
CA LEU A 882 18.72 -34.54 -22.78
C LEU A 882 18.28 -35.86 -23.44
N ASP A 883 18.88 -36.25 -24.56
CA ASP A 883 18.63 -37.57 -25.16
C ASP A 883 19.15 -38.70 -24.27
N LEU A 884 20.37 -38.56 -23.73
CA LEU A 884 20.94 -39.52 -22.79
C LEU A 884 20.04 -39.73 -21.56
N ALA A 885 19.59 -38.64 -20.94
CA ALA A 885 18.71 -38.70 -19.76
C ALA A 885 17.39 -39.44 -20.07
N LYS A 886 16.80 -39.13 -21.23
CA LYS A 886 15.59 -39.78 -21.72
C LYS A 886 15.80 -41.27 -22.02
N ARG A 887 16.89 -41.64 -22.71
CA ARG A 887 17.15 -43.04 -23.12
C ARG A 887 17.43 -43.95 -21.92
N HIS A 888 18.04 -43.42 -20.87
CA HIS A 888 18.36 -44.16 -19.63
C HIS A 888 17.33 -44.00 -18.51
N ASP A 889 16.27 -43.23 -18.76
CA ASP A 889 15.21 -42.93 -17.80
C ASP A 889 15.72 -42.34 -16.47
N VAL A 890 16.67 -41.41 -16.55
CA VAL A 890 17.21 -40.67 -15.41
C VAL A 890 16.68 -39.23 -15.40
N ARG A 891 16.75 -38.56 -14.24
CA ARG A 891 16.19 -37.22 -14.02
C ARG A 891 17.21 -36.29 -13.30
N PRO A 892 18.40 -36.07 -13.88
CA PRO A 892 19.44 -35.31 -13.22
C PRO A 892 19.07 -33.82 -13.08
N GLU A 893 19.70 -33.16 -12.11
CA GLU A 893 19.82 -31.70 -12.14
C GLU A 893 20.81 -31.29 -13.24
N LEU A 894 20.45 -30.34 -14.09
CA LEU A 894 21.37 -29.76 -15.08
C LEU A 894 21.99 -28.51 -14.48
N TRP A 895 23.27 -28.61 -14.12
CA TRP A 895 23.99 -27.54 -13.46
C TRP A 895 24.55 -26.59 -14.50
N VAL A 896 24.03 -25.36 -14.56
CA VAL A 896 24.30 -24.39 -15.62
C VAL A 896 25.17 -23.25 -15.12
N MET A 897 26.15 -22.89 -15.94
CA MET A 897 26.90 -21.63 -15.81
C MET A 897 26.63 -20.80 -17.05
N LEU A 898 26.02 -19.63 -16.87
CA LEU A 898 25.86 -18.66 -17.95
C LEU A 898 27.18 -17.91 -18.14
N ASN A 899 27.63 -17.80 -19.38
CA ASN A 899 28.73 -16.91 -19.73
C ASN A 899 28.30 -15.45 -19.53
N ASP A 900 28.92 -14.76 -18.56
CA ASP A 900 28.68 -13.35 -18.23
C ASP A 900 28.74 -12.42 -19.45
N ALA A 901 29.53 -12.74 -20.48
CA ALA A 901 29.62 -11.93 -21.70
C ALA A 901 28.27 -11.79 -22.44
N LEU A 902 27.30 -12.68 -22.18
CA LEU A 902 25.96 -12.63 -22.77
C LEU A 902 25.06 -11.55 -22.17
N VAL A 903 25.40 -11.02 -20.99
CA VAL A 903 24.55 -10.09 -20.23
C VAL A 903 25.30 -8.85 -19.74
N THR A 904 26.61 -8.93 -19.50
CA THR A 904 27.40 -7.84 -18.91
C THR A 904 27.52 -6.59 -19.78
N SER A 905 27.21 -6.67 -21.07
CA SER A 905 27.11 -5.49 -21.95
C SER A 905 25.83 -4.65 -21.72
N LEU A 906 24.83 -5.18 -21.02
CA LEU A 906 23.56 -4.51 -20.73
C LEU A 906 23.63 -3.69 -19.42
N PRO A 907 22.72 -2.71 -19.24
CA PRO A 907 22.47 -2.07 -17.94
C PRO A 907 22.13 -3.11 -16.87
N GLU A 908 22.48 -2.85 -15.60
CA GLU A 908 22.40 -3.82 -14.50
C GLU A 908 20.98 -4.35 -14.28
N GLU A 909 20.00 -3.45 -14.35
CA GLU A 909 18.57 -3.69 -14.19
C GLU A 909 17.99 -4.64 -15.25
N GLU A 910 18.61 -4.75 -16.44
CA GLU A 910 18.14 -5.62 -17.52
C GLU A 910 18.78 -7.02 -17.51
N ARG A 911 19.92 -7.20 -16.82
CA ARG A 911 20.75 -8.41 -16.94
C ARG A 911 20.03 -9.68 -16.46
N ALA A 912 19.28 -9.58 -15.36
CA ALA A 912 18.55 -10.71 -14.80
C ALA A 912 17.42 -11.18 -15.72
N VAL A 913 16.68 -10.23 -16.31
CA VAL A 913 15.64 -10.52 -17.31
C VAL A 913 16.28 -11.18 -18.53
N ARG A 914 17.38 -10.63 -19.05
CA ARG A 914 18.07 -11.21 -20.20
C ARG A 914 18.59 -12.62 -19.95
N ALA A 915 19.18 -12.86 -18.77
CA ALA A 915 19.63 -14.19 -18.37
C ALA A 915 18.46 -15.18 -18.29
N ALA A 916 17.31 -14.75 -17.75
CA ALA A 916 16.09 -15.56 -17.70
C ALA A 916 15.58 -15.91 -19.10
N GLU A 917 15.55 -14.97 -20.05
CA GLU A 917 15.16 -15.24 -21.43
C GLU A 917 16.06 -16.28 -22.12
N ILE A 918 17.38 -16.21 -21.91
CA ILE A 918 18.34 -17.16 -22.48
C ILE A 918 18.12 -18.56 -21.90
N LEU A 919 17.85 -18.67 -20.59
CA LEU A 919 17.72 -19.95 -19.88
C LEU A 919 16.33 -20.59 -20.04
N ALA A 920 15.28 -19.81 -20.26
CA ALA A 920 13.89 -20.29 -20.29
C ALA A 920 13.65 -21.46 -21.28
N PRO A 921 14.15 -21.43 -22.54
CA PRO A 921 13.97 -22.55 -23.46
C PRO A 921 14.60 -23.86 -22.96
N ALA A 922 15.81 -23.78 -22.41
CA ALA A 922 16.52 -24.93 -21.87
C ALA A 922 15.83 -25.47 -20.60
N ALA A 923 15.35 -24.59 -19.73
CA ALA A 923 14.59 -24.95 -18.54
C ALA A 923 13.28 -25.68 -18.87
N ARG A 924 12.54 -25.19 -19.89
CA ARG A 924 11.32 -25.88 -20.39
C ARG A 924 11.64 -27.25 -20.97
N ALA A 925 12.68 -27.37 -21.78
CA ALA A 925 13.11 -28.66 -22.33
C ALA A 925 13.54 -29.66 -21.24
N ALA A 926 14.20 -29.18 -20.18
CA ALA A 926 14.50 -29.99 -19.01
C ALA A 926 13.23 -30.41 -18.26
N ALA A 927 12.26 -29.51 -18.09
CA ALA A 927 10.99 -29.78 -17.41
C ALA A 927 10.16 -30.86 -18.12
N GLU A 928 10.14 -30.87 -19.46
CA GLU A 928 9.46 -31.91 -20.25
C GLU A 928 9.97 -33.33 -19.94
N GLN A 929 11.22 -33.43 -19.52
CA GLN A 929 11.84 -34.68 -19.10
C GLN A 929 11.82 -34.88 -17.59
N GLY A 930 11.22 -33.98 -16.79
CA GLY A 930 11.24 -34.04 -15.33
C GLY A 930 12.59 -33.68 -14.69
N CYS A 931 13.50 -33.06 -15.46
CA CYS A 931 14.77 -32.54 -14.97
C CYS A 931 14.61 -31.11 -14.44
N LYS A 932 15.59 -30.67 -13.64
CA LYS A 932 15.63 -29.31 -13.06
C LYS A 932 16.90 -28.58 -13.51
N ILE A 933 16.85 -27.25 -13.55
CA ILE A 933 18.02 -26.41 -13.80
C ILE A 933 18.58 -25.89 -12.47
N GLY A 934 19.88 -26.09 -12.25
CA GLY A 934 20.60 -25.52 -11.10
C GLY A 934 21.56 -24.42 -11.55
N LEU A 935 21.31 -23.16 -11.14
CA LEU A 935 22.21 -22.03 -11.39
C LEU A 935 23.49 -22.21 -10.56
N TYR A 936 24.61 -22.46 -11.23
CA TYR A 936 25.88 -22.80 -10.60
C TYR A 936 26.73 -21.55 -10.38
N ASN A 937 27.06 -21.25 -9.12
CA ASN A 937 27.95 -20.12 -8.82
C ASN A 937 29.41 -20.43 -9.18
N HIS A 938 29.93 -19.76 -10.22
CA HIS A 938 31.33 -19.86 -10.66
C HIS A 938 32.04 -18.48 -10.59
N GLY A 939 31.63 -17.63 -9.65
CA GLY A 939 32.05 -16.22 -9.58
C GLY A 939 31.50 -15.39 -10.75
N GLY A 940 32.01 -14.16 -10.91
CA GLY A 940 31.48 -13.22 -11.91
C GLY A 940 30.08 -12.74 -11.55
N TRP A 941 29.44 -12.03 -12.48
CA TRP A 941 28.10 -11.46 -12.26
C TRP A 941 27.05 -12.56 -12.05
N PHE A 942 27.02 -13.59 -12.90
CA PHE A 942 26.07 -14.70 -12.80
C PHE A 942 26.31 -15.57 -11.54
N GLY A 943 27.53 -15.58 -11.00
CA GLY A 943 27.88 -16.38 -9.84
C GLY A 943 27.46 -15.76 -8.50
N GLU A 944 27.02 -14.51 -8.48
CA GLU A 944 26.58 -13.83 -7.28
C GLU A 944 25.18 -14.32 -6.85
N PRO A 945 24.98 -14.78 -5.59
CA PRO A 945 23.71 -15.34 -5.14
C PRO A 945 22.49 -14.44 -5.34
N ASP A 946 22.62 -13.14 -5.05
CA ASP A 946 21.51 -12.20 -5.18
C ASP A 946 21.13 -12.00 -6.67
N ARG A 947 22.08 -12.16 -7.60
CA ARG A 947 21.80 -12.14 -9.04
C ARG A 947 21.10 -13.41 -9.48
N GLN A 948 21.50 -14.57 -8.98
CA GLN A 948 20.82 -15.84 -9.24
C GLN A 948 19.37 -15.84 -8.73
N ILE A 949 19.12 -15.25 -7.55
CA ILE A 949 17.77 -15.06 -7.02
C ILE A 949 16.94 -14.18 -7.96
N ALA A 950 17.49 -13.05 -8.43
CA ALA A 950 16.81 -12.18 -9.39
C ALA A 950 16.48 -12.90 -10.72
N ILE A 951 17.41 -13.73 -11.22
CA ILE A 951 17.19 -14.55 -12.43
C ILE A 951 16.05 -15.56 -12.21
N ILE A 952 16.01 -16.22 -11.05
CA ILE A 952 14.92 -17.16 -10.70
C ILE A 952 13.58 -16.44 -10.65
N SER A 953 13.52 -15.24 -10.03
CA SER A 953 12.31 -14.43 -10.02
C SER A 953 11.84 -14.05 -11.43
N ALA A 954 12.77 -13.65 -12.31
CA ALA A 954 12.45 -13.35 -13.71
C ALA A 954 12.00 -14.59 -14.50
N LEU A 955 12.62 -15.76 -14.29
CA LEU A 955 12.16 -17.03 -14.88
C LEU A 955 10.75 -17.41 -14.41
N LYS A 956 10.43 -17.19 -13.13
CA LYS A 956 9.10 -17.42 -12.58
C LYS A 956 8.05 -16.52 -13.21
N ALA A 957 8.38 -15.24 -13.46
CA ALA A 957 7.50 -14.33 -14.20
C ALA A 957 7.23 -14.80 -15.66
N LEU A 958 8.17 -15.55 -16.26
CA LEU A 958 7.99 -16.20 -17.56
C LEU A 958 7.24 -17.56 -17.47
N GLY A 959 6.75 -17.96 -16.31
CA GLY A 959 6.07 -19.24 -16.09
C GLY A 959 7.03 -20.45 -16.09
N VAL A 960 8.28 -20.28 -15.67
CA VAL A 960 9.28 -21.34 -15.50
C VAL A 960 9.65 -21.47 -14.03
N ASP A 961 9.38 -22.63 -13.42
CA ASP A 961 9.51 -22.87 -11.98
C ASP A 961 10.46 -24.03 -11.59
N ASN A 962 11.02 -24.74 -12.56
CA ASN A 962 11.92 -25.89 -12.35
C ASN A 962 13.41 -25.49 -12.18
N VAL A 963 13.66 -24.31 -11.62
CA VAL A 963 15.00 -23.69 -11.53
C VAL A 963 15.34 -23.36 -10.08
N GLY A 964 16.57 -23.64 -9.65
CA GLY A 964 17.08 -23.29 -8.32
C GLY A 964 18.59 -23.02 -8.33
N ILE A 965 19.22 -22.96 -7.16
CA ILE A 965 20.64 -22.61 -6.97
C ILE A 965 21.47 -23.85 -6.64
N VAL A 966 22.64 -23.97 -7.27
CA VAL A 966 23.69 -24.91 -6.91
C VAL A 966 24.88 -24.11 -6.38
N TYR A 967 25.09 -24.18 -5.07
CA TYR A 967 26.10 -23.37 -4.41
C TYR A 967 27.39 -24.15 -4.16
N ASN A 968 28.52 -23.57 -4.54
CA ASN A 968 29.85 -24.15 -4.54
C ASN A 968 30.75 -23.35 -3.61
N PHE A 969 31.23 -24.00 -2.55
CA PHE A 969 32.11 -23.39 -1.56
C PHE A 969 33.41 -22.85 -2.19
N HIS A 970 34.07 -23.62 -3.07
CA HIS A 970 35.31 -23.21 -3.76
C HIS A 970 35.16 -21.98 -4.69
N HIS A 971 33.94 -21.53 -4.96
CA HIS A 971 33.67 -20.27 -5.66
C HIS A 971 33.18 -19.15 -4.72
N GLY A 972 32.93 -19.44 -3.46
CA GLY A 972 32.38 -18.53 -2.45
C GLY A 972 33.36 -18.15 -1.35
N HIS A 973 34.68 -18.13 -1.61
CA HIS A 973 35.65 -17.70 -0.59
C HIS A 973 35.40 -16.26 -0.11
N GLU A 974 34.95 -15.37 -1.00
CA GLU A 974 34.62 -13.98 -0.67
C GLU A 974 33.31 -13.88 0.14
N HIS A 975 32.44 -14.88 0.01
CA HIS A 975 31.17 -14.95 0.74
C HIS A 975 31.32 -15.43 2.17
N MET A 976 32.48 -15.96 2.59
CA MET A 976 32.65 -16.63 3.89
C MET A 976 32.25 -15.77 5.09
N ALA A 977 32.53 -14.46 5.06
CA ALA A 977 32.23 -13.55 6.16
C ALA A 977 30.71 -13.32 6.33
N ASP A 978 30.00 -13.14 5.21
CA ASP A 978 28.56 -12.82 5.19
C ASP A 978 27.69 -14.04 4.89
N PHE A 979 28.29 -15.23 4.89
CA PHE A 979 27.63 -16.46 4.49
C PHE A 979 26.35 -16.78 5.28
N PRO A 980 26.24 -16.51 6.60
CA PRO A 980 24.98 -16.75 7.31
C PRO A 980 23.80 -15.93 6.77
N ALA A 981 24.04 -14.68 6.38
CA ALA A 981 23.01 -13.85 5.77
C ALA A 981 22.67 -14.32 4.35
N LEU A 982 23.70 -14.68 3.57
CA LEU A 982 23.52 -15.26 2.22
C LEU A 982 22.77 -16.60 2.28
N ALA A 983 23.09 -17.48 3.22
CA ALA A 983 22.44 -18.78 3.42
C ALA A 983 20.94 -18.60 3.67
N LYS A 984 20.54 -17.62 4.49
CA LYS A 984 19.13 -17.32 4.74
C LYS A 984 18.38 -16.87 3.48
N ARG A 985 19.01 -16.06 2.62
CA ARG A 985 18.39 -15.60 1.36
C ARG A 985 18.35 -16.68 0.29
N MET A 986 19.40 -17.50 0.20
CA MET A 986 19.49 -18.58 -0.80
C MET A 986 18.64 -19.80 -0.44
N ALA A 987 18.41 -20.08 0.85
CA ALA A 987 17.79 -21.33 1.30
C ALA A 987 16.49 -21.74 0.58
N PRO A 988 15.54 -20.83 0.27
CA PRO A 988 14.33 -21.19 -0.48
C PRO A 988 14.58 -21.72 -1.89
N TYR A 989 15.75 -21.41 -2.45
CA TYR A 989 16.12 -21.71 -3.83
C TYR A 989 17.21 -22.79 -3.93
N LEU A 990 17.87 -23.15 -2.83
CA LEU A 990 19.00 -24.09 -2.84
C LEU A 990 18.56 -25.52 -3.21
N MET A 991 19.20 -26.07 -4.24
CA MET A 991 19.04 -27.45 -4.68
C MET A 991 20.17 -28.31 -4.09
N THR A 992 21.41 -28.05 -4.50
CA THR A 992 22.61 -28.81 -4.09
C THR A 992 23.70 -27.87 -3.58
N VAL A 993 24.41 -28.25 -2.51
CA VAL A 993 25.59 -27.50 -2.01
C VAL A 993 26.85 -28.35 -2.14
N ASN A 994 27.82 -27.88 -2.92
CA ASN A 994 29.11 -28.52 -3.11
C ASN A 994 30.15 -27.94 -2.14
N VAL A 995 30.76 -28.81 -1.34
CA VAL A 995 31.65 -28.44 -0.23
C VAL A 995 33.09 -28.86 -0.48
N ASN A 996 34.01 -28.06 0.07
CA ASN A 996 35.45 -28.29 0.12
C ASN A 996 36.02 -27.49 1.30
N GLY A 997 37.32 -27.65 1.54
CA GLY A 997 38.04 -26.89 2.55
C GLY A 997 38.01 -25.38 2.28
N MET A 998 37.63 -24.54 3.25
CA MET A 998 37.48 -23.08 3.08
C MET A 998 38.49 -22.28 3.89
N ARG A 999 39.31 -21.48 3.21
CA ARG A 999 40.32 -20.60 3.82
C ARG A 999 40.27 -19.22 3.19
N ALA A 1000 40.15 -18.18 4.01
CA ALA A 1000 40.19 -16.80 3.56
C ALA A 1000 41.58 -16.47 2.98
N GLY A 1001 41.64 -16.00 1.72
CA GLY A 1001 42.89 -15.73 1.01
C GLY A 1001 43.79 -16.96 0.78
N GLY A 1002 43.29 -18.17 1.01
CA GLY A 1002 44.03 -19.42 0.84
C GLY A 1002 43.84 -20.08 -0.53
N PRO A 1003 44.34 -21.31 -0.70
CA PRO A 1003 44.09 -22.11 -1.90
C PRO A 1003 42.59 -22.28 -2.14
N LYS A 1004 42.19 -22.18 -3.41
CA LYS A 1004 40.78 -22.32 -3.85
C LYS A 1004 40.17 -23.69 -3.51
N ILE A 1005 41.01 -24.73 -3.47
CA ILE A 1005 40.56 -26.11 -3.24
C ILE A 1005 41.39 -26.75 -2.12
N LEU A 1006 40.73 -27.04 -1.02
CA LEU A 1006 41.26 -27.78 0.13
C LEU A 1006 40.34 -28.99 0.42
N SER A 1007 40.81 -30.01 1.13
CA SER A 1007 39.95 -31.13 1.51
C SER A 1007 39.04 -30.63 2.63
N PHE A 1008 37.81 -31.13 2.69
CA PHE A 1008 36.90 -30.77 3.77
C PHE A 1008 37.56 -31.06 5.13
N GLY A 1009 37.57 -30.09 6.04
CA GLY A 1009 38.29 -30.14 7.32
C GLY A 1009 39.69 -29.50 7.33
N GLU A 1010 40.24 -29.12 6.17
CA GLU A 1010 41.57 -28.47 6.07
C GLU A 1010 41.51 -26.94 5.97
N GLY A 1011 40.31 -26.34 5.99
CA GLY A 1011 40.11 -24.90 5.97
C GLY A 1011 40.56 -24.17 7.24
N ASP A 1012 40.12 -22.94 7.40
CA ASP A 1012 40.46 -22.10 8.56
C ASP A 1012 40.09 -22.77 9.89
N ASP A 1013 41.00 -22.62 10.85
CA ASP A 1013 40.93 -23.21 12.20
C ASP A 1013 40.68 -24.73 12.22
N GLY A 1014 41.21 -25.46 11.23
CA GLY A 1014 41.00 -26.91 11.11
C GLY A 1014 39.59 -27.28 10.69
N GLY A 1015 39.02 -26.53 9.73
CA GLY A 1015 37.70 -26.78 9.15
C GLY A 1015 36.53 -26.09 9.86
N ALA A 1016 36.80 -25.19 10.81
CA ALA A 1016 35.74 -24.49 11.54
C ALA A 1016 34.93 -23.56 10.62
N ALA A 1017 35.54 -23.00 9.58
CA ALA A 1017 34.84 -22.12 8.64
C ALA A 1017 33.75 -22.87 7.84
N GLU A 1018 34.10 -24.02 7.26
CA GLU A 1018 33.14 -24.88 6.54
C GLU A 1018 32.02 -25.35 7.44
N ARG A 1019 32.38 -25.71 8.68
CA ARG A 1019 31.41 -26.09 9.70
C ARG A 1019 30.43 -24.96 9.99
N ARG A 1020 30.91 -23.73 10.23
CA ARG A 1020 30.04 -22.56 10.44
C ARG A 1020 29.13 -22.30 9.25
N MET A 1021 29.66 -22.46 8.03
CA MET A 1021 28.87 -22.29 6.80
C MET A 1021 27.77 -23.36 6.70
N LEU A 1022 28.09 -24.63 6.96
CA LEU A 1022 27.09 -25.70 6.99
C LEU A 1022 26.07 -25.54 8.12
N GLU A 1023 26.51 -25.14 9.31
CA GLU A 1023 25.62 -24.82 10.43
C GLU A 1023 24.66 -23.68 10.05
N ALA A 1024 25.14 -22.65 9.35
CA ALA A 1024 24.30 -21.59 8.82
C ALA A 1024 23.27 -22.08 7.78
N LEU A 1025 23.65 -23.02 6.90
CA LEU A 1025 22.71 -23.65 5.97
C LEU A 1025 21.65 -24.47 6.69
N THR A 1026 22.03 -25.28 7.68
CA THR A 1026 21.07 -26.04 8.49
C THR A 1026 20.15 -25.13 9.28
N ALA A 1027 20.67 -24.03 9.84
CA ALA A 1027 19.89 -23.02 10.55
C ALA A 1027 18.94 -22.25 9.61
N ALA A 1028 19.32 -22.09 8.34
CA ALA A 1028 18.47 -21.55 7.29
C ALA A 1028 17.45 -22.56 6.73
N GLY A 1029 17.42 -23.79 7.25
CA GLY A 1029 16.46 -24.83 6.86
C GLY A 1029 16.88 -25.70 5.67
N TYR A 1030 18.12 -25.60 5.20
CA TYR A 1030 18.62 -26.44 4.11
C TYR A 1030 18.90 -27.88 4.57
N SER A 1031 18.31 -28.85 3.88
CA SER A 1031 18.47 -30.30 4.12
C SER A 1031 18.82 -31.07 2.84
N GLY A 1032 19.18 -30.36 1.77
CA GLY A 1032 19.44 -30.96 0.46
C GLY A 1032 20.78 -31.70 0.34
N PRO A 1033 21.08 -32.23 -0.86
CA PRO A 1033 22.28 -33.02 -1.13
C PRO A 1033 23.59 -32.24 -0.95
N ILE A 1034 24.62 -32.92 -0.43
CA ILE A 1034 25.96 -32.35 -0.28
C ILE A 1034 26.93 -32.95 -1.29
N GLY A 1035 27.46 -32.11 -2.17
CA GLY A 1035 28.52 -32.50 -3.10
C GLY A 1035 29.88 -32.52 -2.43
N ILE A 1036 30.57 -33.66 -2.43
CA ILE A 1036 31.96 -33.78 -2.00
C ILE A 1036 32.89 -33.67 -3.21
N LEU A 1037 33.81 -32.70 -3.17
CA LEU A 1037 34.63 -32.32 -4.30
C LEU A 1037 35.86 -33.25 -4.49
N GLY A 1038 36.08 -33.72 -5.72
CA GLY A 1038 37.26 -34.50 -6.13
C GLY A 1038 38.27 -33.74 -7.00
N HIS A 1039 38.14 -32.42 -7.11
CA HIS A 1039 38.86 -31.57 -8.06
C HIS A 1039 40.30 -31.27 -7.62
N ARG A 1040 41.21 -32.24 -7.79
CA ARG A 1040 42.67 -32.05 -7.62
C ARG A 1040 43.43 -32.85 -8.69
N GLU A 1041 43.98 -32.17 -9.69
CA GLU A 1041 44.61 -32.79 -10.87
C GLU A 1041 45.78 -33.73 -10.53
N GLU A 1042 46.52 -33.43 -9.48
CA GLU A 1042 47.75 -34.11 -9.09
C GLU A 1042 47.56 -35.28 -8.11
N ARG A 1043 46.32 -35.59 -7.72
CA ARG A 1043 45.98 -36.59 -6.69
C ARG A 1043 45.01 -37.63 -7.24
N ASP A 1044 45.04 -38.84 -6.67
CA ASP A 1044 44.01 -39.82 -6.96
C ASP A 1044 42.68 -39.34 -6.38
N VAL A 1045 41.64 -39.25 -7.23
CA VAL A 1045 40.31 -38.81 -6.80
C VAL A 1045 39.72 -39.69 -5.71
N GLU A 1046 40.06 -40.99 -5.67
CA GLU A 1046 39.62 -41.89 -4.59
C GLU A 1046 40.22 -41.48 -3.24
N GLU A 1047 41.46 -40.96 -3.24
CA GLU A 1047 42.10 -40.43 -2.04
C GLU A 1047 41.47 -39.10 -1.64
N CYS A 1048 41.21 -38.19 -2.60
CA CYS A 1048 40.55 -36.91 -2.31
C CYS A 1048 39.17 -37.08 -1.68
N LEU A 1049 38.34 -37.96 -2.26
CA LEU A 1049 37.02 -38.27 -1.69
C LEU A 1049 37.14 -38.91 -0.31
N ARG A 1050 38.13 -39.79 -0.09
CA ARG A 1050 38.36 -40.42 1.22
C ARG A 1050 38.77 -39.39 2.27
N GLU A 1051 39.68 -38.47 1.94
CA GLU A 1051 40.09 -37.37 2.81
C GLU A 1051 38.89 -36.51 3.20
N GLY A 1052 38.05 -36.10 2.24
CA GLY A 1052 36.86 -35.31 2.53
C GLY A 1052 35.84 -36.07 3.40
N LEU A 1053 35.65 -37.37 3.17
CA LEU A 1053 34.81 -38.23 4.03
C LEU A 1053 35.34 -38.29 5.47
N ASP A 1054 36.66 -38.38 5.66
CA ASP A 1054 37.28 -38.43 6.99
C ASP A 1054 37.20 -37.06 7.70
N GLY A 1055 37.31 -35.97 6.96
CA GLY A 1055 37.04 -34.61 7.46
C GLY A 1055 35.59 -34.43 7.91
N MET A 1056 34.63 -34.90 7.12
CA MET A 1056 33.20 -34.83 7.45
C MET A 1056 32.85 -35.62 8.72
N LYS A 1057 33.43 -36.81 8.92
CA LYS A 1057 33.24 -37.58 10.17
C LYS A 1057 33.72 -36.81 11.39
N SER A 1058 34.91 -36.20 11.28
CA SER A 1058 35.50 -35.39 12.35
C SER A 1058 34.62 -34.18 12.68
N ALA A 1059 34.08 -33.48 11.67
CA ALA A 1059 33.21 -32.33 11.86
C ALA A 1059 31.82 -32.69 12.42
N ALA A 1060 31.25 -33.84 12.04
CA ALA A 1060 29.95 -34.32 12.50
C ALA A 1060 29.98 -34.99 13.89
N GLY A 1061 31.15 -35.10 14.53
CA GLY A 1061 31.32 -35.77 15.82
C GLY A 1061 30.97 -37.27 15.78
N ILE A 1062 31.12 -37.91 14.61
CA ILE A 1062 30.85 -39.33 14.41
C ILE A 1062 32.16 -40.08 14.73
N PRO A 1063 32.20 -40.95 15.76
CA PRO A 1063 33.40 -41.70 16.11
C PRO A 1063 33.84 -42.70 15.04
#